data_AF-A0A7S0YIS7-F1
#
_entry.id   AF-A0A7S0YIS7-F1
#
_cell.length_a   1.000
_cell.length_b   1.000
_cell.length_c   1.000
_cell.angle_alpha   90.00
_cell.angle_beta   90.00
_cell.angle_gamma   90.00
#
_symmetry.space_group_name_H-M   'P 1'
#
loop_
_entity.id
_entity.type
_entity.pdbx_description
1 polymer ?
#
loop_
_entity_poly.entity_id
_entity_poly.type
_entity_poly.pdbx_seq_one_letter_code
_entity_poly.pdbx_strand_id
1 'polypeptide(L)'
;MLASTTNSCVVSRKQSASVMACPALTSKIAAPSSKLSMHSSFSAKKVSHSEKSSVTAQATISKPVKSPQLISDEPAWSALKKHVDEINKTHLKDLMKDDARVDSLIKESNGIYFDYSRQRVTPKTIKLLLDLAEAANLRGKIDAMFNGVHINSTEDRSVLHVATRARRDQKIVADGVDVVPEVWQVLDKIQSFSEKIRNGEWKGVTGKKLRKVVAIGIGGSFLGPLFVHTALSTDSSCIEKAKGRELRFLANVDPIDVATSLVDLDPEETLVVVVSKTFTTAETMLNARTVRSWLVSKLGEKAVAKHMVAVSTNLKLVKEFGIDPENAFGFWDWVGGRYSVCSAVGILPLALQYGFDVAKEFLEGANSMDDHFKTAPFSENLPVLLGLLSVWNVSFLGYAAKAILPYCQALAKFAPHIQQVDMESNGKGVAIDGTPLPFEAGEMDFGEPGTNGQHSFYQLIHQGRTIPCDFIGFKKSQQPVYIKDEKVANHDELMSNFFAQPDALAYGKTPAELRAEKVKEDLVSHKTFLGNKPSVSLLLPVCSPYSVGQLLSLYEHRVAVQGFIWGINSFDQWGVELGKVLATKVRRVLAGKRKLDPESVGEKKDPNQMNLQNEGFNRSTARLMSWYLASDLDSKSSHRNRQGICSMFSSNGISNVDTSARDAMKAGAMLREGGEEHGPLQWLAGNKTAAATAEAPAGIKEQLRM
;
A
#
# COMPACT_ATOMS: atom_id res chain seq x y z
N MET A 1 58.53 -22.69 33.63
CA MET A 1 59.92 -22.51 33.13
C MET A 1 59.87 -22.72 31.62
N LEU A 2 60.27 -21.86 30.68
CA LEU A 2 60.82 -20.50 30.54
C LEU A 2 60.22 -20.00 29.19
N ALA A 3 59.43 -18.93 29.15
CA ALA A 3 59.79 -17.57 28.74
C ALA A 3 60.61 -17.41 27.44
N SER A 4 59.97 -16.94 26.35
CA SER A 4 60.44 -15.77 25.59
C SER A 4 59.26 -15.12 24.82
N THR A 5 59.38 -13.82 24.66
CA THR A 5 58.38 -12.79 24.31
C THR A 5 58.52 -12.28 22.89
N THR A 6 57.43 -11.85 22.25
CA THR A 6 57.33 -10.56 21.51
C THR A 6 55.87 -10.15 21.23
N ASN A 7 55.59 -8.85 21.47
CA ASN A 7 54.41 -8.02 21.17
C ASN A 7 54.06 -8.00 19.67
N SER A 8 52.91 -7.57 19.12
CA SER A 8 51.79 -6.64 19.42
C SER A 8 50.79 -6.84 18.25
N CYS A 9 49.47 -6.65 18.30
CA CYS A 9 48.68 -5.46 18.59
C CYS A 9 47.20 -5.86 18.51
N VAL A 10 46.39 -5.59 19.55
CA VAL A 10 44.95 -5.88 19.59
C VAL A 10 44.20 -4.55 19.64
N VAL A 11 43.38 -4.27 18.63
CA VAL A 11 42.49 -3.11 18.60
C VAL A 11 41.17 -3.47 19.28
N SER A 12 40.99 -3.01 20.51
CA SER A 12 39.69 -2.99 21.19
C SER A 12 39.00 -1.65 20.95
N ARG A 13 37.80 -1.65 20.35
CA ARG A 13 36.95 -0.46 20.26
C ARG A 13 36.09 -0.35 21.52
N LYS A 14 36.42 0.61 22.39
CA LYS A 14 35.48 1.20 23.36
C LYS A 14 34.79 2.39 22.68
N GLN A 15 33.47 2.38 22.60
CA GLN A 15 32.69 3.58 22.28
C GLN A 15 32.13 4.16 23.59
N SER A 16 32.63 5.34 23.93
CA SER A 16 32.12 6.19 25.00
C SER A 16 30.99 7.07 24.46
N ALA A 17 29.84 7.03 25.12
CA ALA A 17 28.74 7.98 24.95
C ALA A 17 29.08 9.31 25.63
N SER A 18 28.95 10.41 24.89
CA SER A 18 29.03 11.78 25.44
C SER A 18 27.63 12.40 25.41
N VAL A 19 27.02 12.49 26.58
CA VAL A 19 25.83 13.29 26.89
C VAL A 19 26.31 14.69 27.25
N MET A 20 25.85 15.71 26.52
CA MET A 20 26.10 17.12 26.86
C MET A 20 24.91 17.65 27.67
N ALA A 21 25.11 17.85 28.97
CA ALA A 21 24.18 18.52 29.86
C ALA A 21 24.75 19.90 30.26
N CYS A 22 23.97 20.96 30.07
CA CYS A 22 24.28 22.32 30.56
C CYS A 22 23.97 22.43 32.07
N PRO A 23 24.85 23.03 32.90
CA PRO A 23 24.52 23.33 34.28
C PRO A 23 23.99 24.75 34.46
N ALA A 24 22.92 24.86 35.26
CA ALA A 24 22.44 26.10 35.85
C ALA A 24 23.35 26.55 37.00
N LEU A 25 23.52 27.86 37.17
CA LEU A 25 24.22 28.49 38.29
C LEU A 25 23.33 29.59 38.89
N THR A 26 23.12 29.51 40.20
CA THR A 26 22.29 30.42 41.00
C THR A 26 23.09 31.44 41.81
N SER A 27 22.54 32.65 41.87
CA SER A 27 22.54 33.65 42.96
C SER A 27 23.76 34.59 43.17
N LYS A 28 23.53 35.92 43.12
CA LYS A 28 23.31 36.80 44.29
C LYS A 28 23.14 38.30 43.91
N ILE A 29 22.00 38.86 44.32
CA ILE A 29 21.72 40.16 45.00
C ILE A 29 22.62 41.39 44.71
N ALA A 30 22.01 42.49 44.23
CA ALA A 30 21.96 43.81 44.91
C ALA A 30 21.16 44.86 44.09
N ALA A 31 20.27 45.60 44.76
CA ALA A 31 19.69 46.88 44.32
C ALA A 31 20.43 48.03 45.05
N PRO A 32 20.34 49.31 44.60
CA PRO A 32 19.22 50.14 45.07
C PRO A 32 18.78 51.33 44.16
N SER A 33 17.55 51.82 44.41
CA SER A 33 17.09 53.25 44.45
C SER A 33 17.25 54.17 43.22
N SER A 34 16.43 55.18 42.88
CA SER A 34 15.14 55.72 43.33
C SER A 34 14.82 56.98 42.48
N LYS A 35 13.54 57.41 42.51
CA LYS A 35 13.01 58.80 42.36
C LYS A 35 12.65 59.42 40.98
N LEU A 36 11.34 59.73 40.91
CA LEU A 36 10.65 60.98 40.49
C LEU A 36 10.85 61.57 39.08
N SER A 37 9.74 61.84 38.35
CA SER A 37 8.98 63.11 38.47
C SER A 37 7.71 63.11 37.57
N MET A 38 6.76 63.97 37.92
CA MET A 38 5.41 64.15 37.35
C MET A 38 5.30 65.36 36.38
N HIS A 39 4.14 65.42 35.70
CA HIS A 39 3.46 66.54 35.03
C HIS A 39 3.86 66.80 33.57
N SER A 40 2.95 67.08 32.61
CA SER A 40 1.71 67.87 32.68
C SER A 40 0.69 67.53 31.57
N SER A 41 -0.57 67.86 31.86
CA SER A 41 -1.81 67.82 31.07
C SER A 41 -1.89 68.76 29.85
N PHE A 42 -2.67 68.40 28.81
CA PHE A 42 -3.62 69.28 28.09
C PHE A 42 -4.62 68.46 27.23
N SER A 43 -5.69 69.11 26.77
CA SER A 43 -7.09 68.66 26.73
C SER A 43 -7.64 68.11 25.38
N ALA A 44 -8.55 67.13 25.52
CA ALA A 44 -9.80 66.82 24.78
C ALA A 44 -9.89 66.70 23.24
N LYS A 45 -10.30 65.51 22.76
CA LYS A 45 -11.69 65.18 22.32
C LYS A 45 -11.82 63.73 21.80
N LYS A 46 -12.77 62.96 22.39
CA LYS A 46 -13.72 61.95 21.85
C LYS A 46 -13.26 61.08 20.64
N VAL A 47 -13.40 59.73 20.56
CA VAL A 47 -14.38 58.75 21.06
C VAL A 47 -13.85 57.31 20.78
N SER A 48 -14.37 56.34 21.55
CA SER A 48 -14.51 54.88 21.29
C SER A 48 -13.50 53.87 21.89
N HIS A 49 -14.01 53.19 22.93
CA HIS A 49 -13.98 51.74 23.23
C HIS A 49 -12.63 51.01 23.28
N SER A 50 -12.17 50.72 24.50
CA SER A 50 -11.74 49.36 24.91
C SER A 50 -11.50 49.21 26.42
N GLU A 51 -11.96 48.06 26.92
CA GLU A 51 -11.32 47.17 27.90
C GLU A 51 -11.17 47.48 29.42
N LYS A 52 -11.45 46.39 30.16
CA LYS A 52 -10.84 45.90 31.41
C LYS A 52 -11.46 46.33 32.75
N SER A 53 -12.47 45.55 33.15
CA SER A 53 -12.78 45.29 34.56
C SER A 53 -11.84 44.21 35.12
N SER A 54 -11.06 44.59 36.11
CA SER A 54 -10.24 43.73 36.96
C SER A 54 -11.11 42.89 37.91
N VAL A 55 -10.97 41.57 37.87
CA VAL A 55 -11.46 40.68 38.93
C VAL A 55 -10.29 39.82 39.40
N THR A 56 -10.05 39.89 40.70
CA THR A 56 -9.05 39.21 41.50
C THR A 56 -9.24 37.69 41.43
N ALA A 57 -8.31 36.96 40.82
CA ALA A 57 -8.31 35.50 40.82
C ALA A 57 -7.49 34.98 42.00
N GLN A 58 -8.18 34.34 42.94
CA GLN A 58 -7.57 33.51 43.98
C GLN A 58 -6.81 32.35 43.31
N ALA A 59 -5.56 32.16 43.72
CA ALA A 59 -4.73 31.06 43.26
C ALA A 59 -5.25 29.72 43.81
N THR A 60 -6.08 29.03 43.02
CA THR A 60 -6.30 27.60 43.18
C THR A 60 -5.01 26.86 42.85
N ILE A 61 -4.47 26.15 43.83
CA ILE A 61 -3.38 25.19 43.65
C ILE A 61 -3.88 24.12 42.68
N SER A 62 -3.49 24.22 41.41
CA SER A 62 -3.71 23.20 40.41
C SER A 62 -2.99 21.92 40.86
N LYS A 63 -3.74 20.83 41.05
CA LYS A 63 -3.14 19.49 41.14
C LYS A 63 -2.17 19.32 39.96
N PRO A 64 -1.00 18.69 40.15
CA PRO A 64 -0.11 18.43 39.03
C PRO A 64 -0.88 17.61 38.00
N VAL A 65 -1.08 18.20 36.82
CA VAL A 65 -1.57 17.47 35.64
C VAL A 65 -0.57 16.35 35.45
N LYS A 66 -0.98 15.10 35.70
CA LYS A 66 -0.14 13.93 35.40
C LYS A 66 0.28 14.08 33.94
N SER A 67 1.58 14.03 33.70
CA SER A 67 2.11 13.91 32.34
C SER A 67 1.36 12.78 31.63
N PRO A 68 0.94 12.97 30.37
CA PRO A 68 0.22 11.94 29.63
C PRO A 68 1.03 10.64 29.65
N GLN A 69 0.39 9.56 30.09
CA GLN A 69 1.03 8.25 30.27
C GLN A 69 1.06 7.53 28.92
N LEU A 70 2.25 7.33 28.37
CA LEU A 70 2.44 6.61 27.11
C LEU A 70 2.52 5.11 27.37
N ILE A 71 2.24 4.31 26.34
CA ILE A 71 2.42 2.84 26.43
C ILE A 71 3.86 2.46 26.80
N SER A 72 4.84 3.30 26.44
CA SER A 72 6.25 3.08 26.78
C SER A 72 6.57 3.22 28.28
N ASP A 73 5.66 3.82 29.04
CA ASP A 73 5.79 3.99 30.50
C ASP A 73 5.18 2.81 31.27
N GLU A 74 4.41 1.95 30.60
CA GLU A 74 3.79 0.78 31.21
C GLU A 74 4.83 -0.28 31.62
N PRO A 75 4.64 -0.95 32.76
CA PRO A 75 5.51 -2.06 33.17
C PRO A 75 5.59 -3.17 32.12
N ALA A 76 4.52 -3.45 31.38
CA ALA A 76 4.49 -4.44 30.31
C ALA A 76 5.48 -4.11 29.18
N TRP A 77 5.61 -2.84 28.81
CA TRP A 77 6.59 -2.38 27.82
C TRP A 77 8.02 -2.53 28.33
N SER A 78 8.28 -2.15 29.59
CA SER A 78 9.58 -2.33 30.23
C SER A 78 9.98 -3.82 30.32
N ALA A 79 9.01 -4.69 30.62
CA ALA A 79 9.22 -6.13 30.65
C ALA A 79 9.63 -6.68 29.28
N LEU A 80 8.98 -6.24 28.19
CA LEU A 80 9.36 -6.63 26.83
C LEU A 80 10.75 -6.10 26.44
N LYS A 81 11.08 -4.85 26.78
CA LYS A 81 12.43 -4.29 26.57
C LYS A 81 13.51 -5.14 27.25
N LYS A 82 13.28 -5.54 28.50
CA LYS A 82 14.21 -6.43 29.23
C LYS A 82 14.26 -7.84 28.62
N HIS A 83 13.12 -8.34 28.13
CA HIS A 83 13.02 -9.68 27.53
C HIS A 83 13.84 -9.81 26.24
N VAL A 84 14.14 -8.71 25.54
CA VAL A 84 15.05 -8.71 24.37
C VAL A 84 16.42 -9.33 24.70
N ASP A 85 16.95 -9.12 25.91
CA ASP A 85 18.23 -9.70 26.33
C ASP A 85 18.19 -11.23 26.40
N GLU A 86 17.04 -11.81 26.73
CA GLU A 86 16.82 -13.26 26.72
C GLU A 86 16.69 -13.75 25.27
N ILE A 87 15.91 -13.06 24.45
CA ILE A 87 15.70 -13.43 23.03
C ILE A 87 16.98 -13.32 22.19
N ASN A 88 17.87 -12.37 22.51
CA ASN A 88 19.17 -12.25 21.83
C ASN A 88 20.14 -13.41 22.11
N LYS A 89 19.88 -14.23 23.13
CA LYS A 89 20.63 -15.46 23.39
C LYS A 89 20.06 -16.67 22.65
N THR A 90 18.95 -16.50 21.94
CA THR A 90 18.29 -17.57 21.18
C THR A 90 18.52 -17.42 19.68
N HIS A 91 18.41 -18.53 18.97
CA HIS A 91 18.42 -18.59 17.52
C HIS A 91 17.23 -19.41 17.01
N LEU A 92 16.58 -18.98 15.92
CA LEU A 92 15.42 -19.69 15.35
C LEU A 92 15.72 -21.18 15.07
N LYS A 93 16.90 -21.51 14.52
CA LYS A 93 17.37 -22.91 14.36
C LYS A 93 17.25 -23.78 15.61
N ASP A 94 17.41 -23.23 16.81
CA ASP A 94 17.25 -23.99 18.05
C ASP A 94 15.80 -23.96 18.55
N LEU A 95 15.13 -22.81 18.43
CA LEU A 95 13.72 -22.66 18.80
C LEU A 95 12.78 -23.54 17.96
N MET A 96 13.16 -23.89 16.72
CA MET A 96 12.41 -24.76 15.82
C MET A 96 12.58 -26.26 16.12
N LYS A 97 13.48 -26.64 17.05
CA LYS A 97 13.63 -28.04 17.50
C LYS A 97 12.63 -28.44 18.59
N ASP A 98 11.92 -27.45 19.14
CA ASP A 98 10.90 -27.66 20.17
C ASP A 98 9.53 -27.77 19.48
N ASP A 99 9.13 -29.00 19.18
CA ASP A 99 7.87 -29.29 18.49
C ASP A 99 6.66 -28.75 19.26
N ALA A 100 6.67 -28.84 20.60
CA ALA A 100 5.58 -28.30 21.42
C ALA A 100 5.48 -26.78 21.31
N ARG A 101 6.62 -26.07 21.24
CA ARG A 101 6.62 -24.64 20.92
C ARG A 101 6.07 -24.39 19.52
N VAL A 102 6.55 -25.11 18.51
CA VAL A 102 6.10 -24.94 17.11
C VAL A 102 4.58 -25.10 17.02
N ASP A 103 4.02 -26.19 17.55
CA ASP A 103 2.59 -26.47 17.55
C ASP A 103 1.78 -25.37 18.26
N SER A 104 2.30 -24.83 19.37
CA SER A 104 1.62 -23.75 20.10
C SER A 104 1.56 -22.41 19.33
N LEU A 105 2.45 -22.21 18.36
CA LEU A 105 2.59 -21.00 17.54
C LEU A 105 1.95 -21.17 16.15
N ILE A 106 1.12 -22.21 15.98
CA ILE A 106 0.26 -22.41 14.82
C ILE A 106 -1.18 -22.15 15.26
N LYS A 107 -1.91 -21.40 14.43
CA LYS A 107 -3.31 -21.06 14.66
C LYS A 107 -4.12 -21.30 13.40
N GLU A 108 -5.31 -21.86 13.55
CA GLU A 108 -6.23 -22.08 12.46
C GLU A 108 -7.56 -21.42 12.78
N SER A 109 -8.04 -20.55 11.89
CA SER A 109 -9.38 -19.96 12.00
C SER A 109 -9.92 -19.67 10.61
N ASN A 110 -11.20 -19.97 10.39
CA ASN A 110 -11.93 -19.70 9.16
C ASN A 110 -11.21 -20.13 7.88
N GLY A 111 -10.52 -21.27 7.91
CA GLY A 111 -9.77 -21.83 6.78
C GLY A 111 -8.38 -21.22 6.54
N ILE A 112 -7.92 -20.31 7.39
CA ILE A 112 -6.58 -19.72 7.35
C ILE A 112 -5.68 -20.48 8.32
N TYR A 113 -4.58 -21.02 7.80
CA TYR A 113 -3.50 -21.60 8.59
C TYR A 113 -2.43 -20.53 8.80
N PHE A 114 -2.19 -20.15 10.06
CA PHE A 114 -1.27 -19.10 10.46
C PHE A 114 -0.14 -19.68 11.32
N ASP A 115 1.04 -19.80 10.72
CA ASP A 115 2.26 -20.25 11.38
C ASP A 115 3.18 -19.04 11.66
N TYR A 116 3.40 -18.75 12.94
CA TYR A 116 4.37 -17.74 13.39
C TYR A 116 5.48 -18.35 14.25
N SER A 117 5.73 -19.66 14.13
CA SER A 117 6.80 -20.38 14.82
C SER A 117 8.20 -19.85 14.48
N ARG A 118 8.36 -19.29 13.27
CA ARG A 118 9.59 -18.65 12.78
C ARG A 118 9.72 -17.18 13.19
N GLN A 119 8.96 -16.73 14.19
CA GLN A 119 9.21 -15.47 14.88
C GLN A 119 10.21 -15.66 16.02
N ARG A 120 10.99 -14.62 16.33
CA ARG A 120 11.94 -14.61 17.47
C ARG A 120 11.19 -14.44 18.79
N VAL A 121 10.37 -15.44 19.12
CA VAL A 121 9.44 -15.45 20.27
C VAL A 121 9.48 -16.80 20.98
N THR A 122 9.25 -16.77 22.29
CA THR A 122 9.00 -17.94 23.15
C THR A 122 7.60 -17.84 23.76
N PRO A 123 7.08 -18.88 24.43
CA PRO A 123 5.81 -18.77 25.15
C PRO A 123 5.78 -17.58 26.14
N LYS A 124 6.91 -17.29 26.78
CA LYS A 124 7.07 -16.10 27.64
C LYS A 124 6.94 -14.80 26.84
N THR A 125 7.52 -14.72 25.64
CA THR A 125 7.35 -13.53 24.78
C THR A 125 5.89 -13.30 24.43
N ILE A 126 5.17 -14.35 24.02
CA ILE A 126 3.75 -14.24 23.67
C ILE A 126 2.94 -13.78 24.87
N LYS A 127 3.17 -14.36 26.05
CA LYS A 127 2.52 -13.89 27.28
C LYS A 127 2.77 -12.39 27.53
N LEU A 128 4.02 -11.93 27.42
CA LEU A 128 4.35 -10.51 27.63
C LEU A 128 3.70 -9.59 26.58
N LEU A 129 3.57 -10.04 25.34
CA LEU A 129 2.86 -9.29 24.29
C LEU A 129 1.36 -9.20 24.59
N LEU A 130 0.75 -10.27 25.09
CA LEU A 130 -0.64 -10.26 25.55
C LEU A 130 -0.81 -9.37 26.77
N ASP A 131 0.12 -9.39 27.74
CA ASP A 131 0.12 -8.48 28.88
C ASP A 131 0.19 -7.00 28.41
N LEU A 132 0.96 -6.71 27.34
CA LEU A 132 1.01 -5.39 26.72
C LEU A 132 -0.33 -5.01 26.06
N ALA A 133 -0.99 -5.96 25.41
CA ALA A 133 -2.32 -5.75 24.81
C ALA A 133 -3.38 -5.40 25.87
N GLU A 134 -3.33 -6.07 27.02
CA GLU A 134 -4.19 -5.76 28.17
C GLU A 134 -3.87 -4.37 28.75
N ALA A 135 -2.58 -4.05 28.94
CA ALA A 135 -2.15 -2.72 29.42
C ALA A 135 -2.58 -1.58 28.47
N ALA A 136 -2.60 -1.84 27.16
CA ALA A 136 -3.08 -0.90 26.16
C ALA A 136 -4.62 -0.80 26.08
N ASN A 137 -5.36 -1.57 26.89
CA ASN A 137 -6.82 -1.72 26.81
C ASN A 137 -7.29 -2.07 25.38
N LEU A 138 -6.64 -3.04 24.75
CA LEU A 138 -6.91 -3.40 23.36
C LEU A 138 -8.37 -3.82 23.16
N ARG A 139 -8.95 -4.62 24.07
CA ARG A 139 -10.34 -5.09 23.95
C ARG A 139 -11.31 -3.92 23.96
N GLY A 140 -11.15 -2.98 24.89
CA GLY A 140 -11.98 -1.77 24.95
C GLY A 140 -11.87 -0.91 23.69
N LYS A 141 -10.69 -0.81 23.07
CA LYS A 141 -10.51 -0.07 21.81
C LYS A 141 -11.17 -0.77 20.61
N ILE A 142 -11.07 -2.10 20.54
CA ILE A 142 -11.79 -2.91 19.55
C ILE A 142 -13.30 -2.72 19.73
N ASP A 143 -13.82 -2.88 20.95
CA ASP A 143 -15.23 -2.71 21.25
C ASP A 143 -15.71 -1.29 20.91
N ALA A 144 -14.92 -0.27 21.22
CA ALA A 144 -15.20 1.12 20.85
C ALA A 144 -15.31 1.32 19.34
N MET A 145 -14.42 0.71 18.55
CA MET A 145 -14.50 0.72 17.09
C MET A 145 -15.80 0.10 16.59
N PHE A 146 -16.13 -1.11 17.04
CA PHE A 146 -17.33 -1.83 16.60
C PHE A 146 -18.65 -1.22 17.10
N ASN A 147 -18.61 -0.38 18.13
CA ASN A 147 -19.77 0.32 18.69
C ASN A 147 -19.88 1.77 18.21
N GLY A 148 -19.15 2.16 17.17
CA GLY A 148 -19.27 3.51 16.58
C GLY A 148 -18.87 4.63 17.54
N VAL A 149 -17.94 4.37 18.45
CA VAL A 149 -17.34 5.44 19.26
C VAL A 149 -16.43 6.27 18.37
N HIS A 150 -16.36 7.57 18.64
CA HIS A 150 -15.50 8.52 17.93
C HIS A 150 -14.02 8.34 18.28
N ILE A 151 -13.45 7.18 17.90
CA ILE A 151 -12.07 6.83 18.19
C ILE A 151 -11.05 7.56 17.31
N ASN A 152 -11.49 8.12 16.17
CA ASN A 152 -10.70 9.09 15.41
C ASN A 152 -10.89 10.47 16.07
N SER A 153 -10.22 10.68 17.19
CA SER A 153 -10.43 11.86 18.05
C SER A 153 -9.97 13.18 17.43
N THR A 154 -8.98 13.16 16.53
CA THR A 154 -8.43 14.38 15.92
C THR A 154 -9.35 14.95 14.82
N GLU A 155 -10.27 14.14 14.31
CA GLU A 155 -11.31 14.55 13.35
C GLU A 155 -12.73 14.45 13.93
N ASP A 156 -12.88 14.00 15.18
CA ASP A 156 -14.15 13.70 15.85
C ASP A 156 -15.06 12.77 15.01
N ARG A 157 -14.56 11.57 14.68
CA ARG A 157 -15.29 10.60 13.85
C ARG A 157 -15.28 9.20 14.40
N SER A 158 -16.39 8.51 14.15
CA SER A 158 -16.47 7.06 14.16
C SER A 158 -15.53 6.42 13.13
N VAL A 159 -15.18 5.15 13.35
CA VAL A 159 -14.37 4.35 12.42
C VAL A 159 -15.07 3.00 12.20
N LEU A 160 -15.80 2.89 11.09
CA LEU A 160 -16.82 1.84 10.94
C LEU A 160 -16.77 1.13 9.59
N HIS A 161 -15.59 0.99 8.97
CA HIS A 161 -15.43 0.23 7.73
C HIS A 161 -16.01 -1.20 7.80
N VAL A 162 -16.01 -1.82 9.00
CA VAL A 162 -16.69 -3.11 9.29
C VAL A 162 -18.19 -3.09 8.98
N ALA A 163 -18.87 -1.94 9.10
CA ALA A 163 -20.29 -1.82 8.79
C ALA A 163 -20.58 -1.95 7.29
N THR A 164 -19.62 -1.60 6.41
CA THR A 164 -19.80 -1.68 4.94
C THR A 164 -19.91 -3.11 4.41
N ARG A 165 -19.55 -4.08 5.24
CA ARG A 165 -19.56 -5.51 4.96
C ARG A 165 -20.36 -6.31 5.99
N ALA A 166 -21.10 -5.62 6.86
CA ALA A 166 -21.96 -6.28 7.82
C ALA A 166 -23.09 -7.05 7.13
N ARG A 167 -23.45 -8.22 7.68
CA ARG A 167 -24.64 -8.95 7.24
C ARG A 167 -25.88 -8.08 7.46
N ARG A 168 -26.91 -8.30 6.64
CA ARG A 168 -28.14 -7.49 6.64
C ARG A 168 -28.88 -7.50 7.99
N ASP A 169 -28.69 -8.54 8.78
CA ASP A 169 -29.29 -8.74 10.09
C ASP A 169 -28.40 -8.29 11.27
N GLN A 170 -27.14 -7.91 11.00
CA GLN A 170 -26.27 -7.33 12.01
C GLN A 170 -26.70 -5.89 12.34
N LYS A 171 -26.47 -5.49 13.58
CA LYS A 171 -26.74 -4.14 14.08
C LYS A 171 -25.45 -3.48 14.51
N ILE A 172 -25.14 -2.33 13.94
CA ILE A 172 -23.99 -1.50 14.29
C ILE A 172 -24.50 -0.08 14.47
N VAL A 173 -24.39 0.44 15.68
CA VAL A 173 -24.94 1.75 16.05
C VAL A 173 -23.82 2.79 16.06
N ALA A 174 -24.04 3.91 15.38
CA ALA A 174 -23.21 5.11 15.42
C ALA A 174 -24.14 6.30 15.69
N ASP A 175 -23.80 7.16 16.65
CA ASP A 175 -24.61 8.33 17.02
C ASP A 175 -26.10 8.02 17.27
N GLY A 176 -26.37 6.84 17.85
CA GLY A 176 -27.74 6.37 18.14
C GLY A 176 -28.51 5.81 16.93
N VAL A 177 -27.90 5.78 15.74
CA VAL A 177 -28.49 5.26 14.50
C VAL A 177 -27.85 3.93 14.12
N ASP A 178 -28.67 2.93 13.79
CA ASP A 178 -28.17 1.70 13.15
C ASP A 178 -27.79 2.01 11.70
N VAL A 179 -26.50 1.91 11.37
CA VAL A 179 -25.97 2.31 10.05
C VAL A 179 -26.06 1.19 9.02
N VAL A 180 -26.29 -0.07 9.45
CA VAL A 180 -26.34 -1.23 8.55
C VAL A 180 -27.47 -1.14 7.51
N PRO A 181 -28.69 -0.70 7.84
CA PRO A 181 -29.74 -0.48 6.84
C PRO A 181 -29.35 0.51 5.73
N GLU A 182 -28.66 1.60 6.06
CA GLU A 182 -28.20 2.58 5.06
C GLU A 182 -27.11 2.00 4.16
N VAL A 183 -26.22 1.18 4.73
CA VAL A 183 -25.24 0.40 3.96
C VAL A 183 -25.94 -0.48 2.93
N TRP A 184 -26.93 -1.25 3.36
CA TRP A 184 -27.66 -2.16 2.47
C TRP A 184 -28.50 -1.42 1.44
N GLN A 185 -29.02 -0.22 1.72
CA GLN A 185 -29.66 0.60 0.68
C GLN A 185 -28.69 0.94 -0.47
N VAL A 186 -27.44 1.28 -0.15
CA VAL A 186 -26.42 1.55 -1.18
C VAL A 186 -26.02 0.25 -1.90
N LEU A 187 -25.84 -0.86 -1.18
CA LEU A 187 -25.52 -2.15 -1.78
C LEU A 187 -26.63 -2.65 -2.72
N ASP A 188 -27.89 -2.56 -2.32
CA ASP A 188 -29.06 -2.90 -3.16
C ASP A 188 -29.10 -2.01 -4.42
N LYS A 189 -28.79 -0.71 -4.27
CA LYS A 189 -28.69 0.22 -5.40
C LYS A 189 -27.58 -0.19 -6.36
N ILE A 190 -26.41 -0.58 -5.85
CA ILE A 190 -25.28 -1.08 -6.66
C ILE A 190 -25.68 -2.39 -7.36
N GLN A 191 -26.33 -3.31 -6.66
CA GLN A 191 -26.82 -4.55 -7.23
C GLN A 191 -27.73 -4.25 -8.43
N SER A 192 -28.81 -3.49 -8.21
CA SER A 192 -29.78 -3.14 -9.25
C SER A 192 -29.12 -2.42 -10.43
N PHE A 193 -28.25 -1.44 -10.16
CA PHE A 193 -27.57 -0.69 -11.21
C PHE A 193 -26.60 -1.57 -12.02
N SER A 194 -25.78 -2.37 -11.35
CA SER A 194 -24.82 -3.26 -12.01
C SER A 194 -25.51 -4.31 -12.87
N GLU A 195 -26.65 -4.85 -12.42
CA GLU A 195 -27.47 -5.79 -13.19
C GLU A 195 -28.03 -5.14 -14.46
N LYS A 196 -28.59 -3.92 -14.36
CA LYS A 196 -29.08 -3.15 -15.52
C LYS A 196 -28.00 -2.87 -16.56
N ILE A 197 -26.79 -2.55 -16.13
CA ILE A 197 -25.65 -2.34 -17.03
C ILE A 197 -25.24 -3.66 -17.69
N ARG A 198 -25.15 -4.74 -16.91
CA ARG A 198 -24.66 -6.04 -17.38
C ARG A 198 -25.63 -6.76 -18.30
N ASN A 199 -26.94 -6.68 -18.03
CA ASN A 199 -27.98 -7.26 -18.88
C ASN A 199 -28.24 -6.39 -20.15
N GLY A 200 -27.89 -5.11 -20.11
CA GLY A 200 -28.03 -4.16 -21.21
C GLY A 200 -29.38 -3.44 -21.26
N GLU A 201 -30.13 -3.43 -20.16
CA GLU A 201 -31.27 -2.55 -19.94
C GLU A 201 -30.82 -1.08 -19.90
N TRP A 202 -29.71 -0.80 -19.21
CA TRP A 202 -29.04 0.49 -19.28
C TRP A 202 -28.08 0.52 -20.47
N LYS A 203 -28.34 1.44 -21.39
CA LYS A 203 -27.57 1.63 -22.61
C LYS A 203 -26.89 3.00 -22.61
N GLY A 204 -25.79 3.08 -23.34
CA GLY A 204 -25.15 4.35 -23.68
C GLY A 204 -26.09 5.24 -24.52
N VAL A 205 -25.67 6.48 -24.75
CA VAL A 205 -26.49 7.47 -25.47
C VAL A 205 -26.80 7.07 -26.92
N THR A 206 -25.98 6.20 -27.52
CA THR A 206 -26.20 5.62 -28.87
C THR A 206 -27.01 4.32 -28.86
N GLY A 207 -27.43 3.83 -27.69
CA GLY A 207 -28.16 2.58 -27.55
C GLY A 207 -27.27 1.33 -27.45
N LYS A 208 -25.94 1.45 -27.52
CA LYS A 208 -25.00 0.34 -27.30
C LYS A 208 -24.91 -0.04 -25.82
N LYS A 209 -24.50 -1.29 -25.54
CA LYS A 209 -24.28 -1.79 -24.18
C LYS A 209 -22.98 -1.23 -23.61
N LEU A 210 -22.98 -0.86 -22.33
CA LEU A 210 -21.76 -0.39 -21.65
C LEU A 210 -20.97 -1.59 -21.11
N ARG A 211 -19.90 -1.94 -21.81
CA ARG A 211 -19.04 -3.10 -21.52
C ARG A 211 -17.67 -2.72 -20.98
N LYS A 212 -17.24 -1.48 -21.20
CA LYS A 212 -15.97 -0.94 -20.73
C LYS A 212 -16.23 -0.02 -19.54
N VAL A 213 -15.42 -0.12 -18.50
CA VAL A 213 -15.53 0.71 -17.30
C VAL A 213 -14.17 1.37 -17.03
N VAL A 214 -14.17 2.68 -16.82
CA VAL A 214 -12.99 3.42 -16.35
C VAL A 214 -13.31 3.98 -14.96
N ALA A 215 -12.67 3.45 -13.93
CA ALA A 215 -12.79 3.93 -12.56
C ALA A 215 -11.69 4.97 -12.28
N ILE A 216 -12.09 6.20 -11.96
CA ILE A 216 -11.19 7.33 -11.71
C ILE A 216 -11.11 7.57 -10.21
N GLY A 217 -9.93 7.45 -9.63
CA GLY A 217 -9.71 7.64 -8.19
C GLY A 217 -8.22 7.56 -7.85
N ILE A 218 -7.80 8.12 -6.70
CA ILE A 218 -6.40 8.08 -6.26
C ILE A 218 -6.32 7.62 -4.79
N GLY A 219 -5.18 7.03 -4.40
CA GLY A 219 -4.98 6.52 -3.05
C GLY A 219 -6.02 5.45 -2.71
N GLY A 220 -6.79 5.66 -1.65
CA GLY A 220 -7.75 4.68 -1.15
C GLY A 220 -8.93 4.44 -2.11
N SER A 221 -9.23 5.42 -2.97
CA SER A 221 -10.24 5.29 -4.03
C SER A 221 -9.79 4.46 -5.24
N PHE A 222 -8.57 3.92 -5.20
CA PHE A 222 -7.94 3.19 -6.29
C PHE A 222 -7.21 1.92 -5.84
N LEU A 223 -6.34 2.01 -4.82
CA LEU A 223 -5.44 0.91 -4.46
C LEU A 223 -6.17 -0.36 -4.02
N GLY A 224 -7.15 -0.23 -3.13
CA GLY A 224 -7.99 -1.37 -2.70
C GLY A 224 -8.80 -1.98 -3.85
N PRO A 225 -9.59 -1.18 -4.61
CA PRO A 225 -10.31 -1.68 -5.78
C PRO A 225 -9.41 -2.35 -6.84
N LEU A 226 -8.23 -1.78 -7.14
CA LEU A 226 -7.27 -2.35 -8.07
C LEU A 226 -6.69 -3.66 -7.54
N PHE A 227 -6.39 -3.72 -6.24
CA PHE A 227 -5.96 -4.95 -5.57
C PHE A 227 -6.98 -6.07 -5.77
N VAL A 228 -8.25 -5.84 -5.40
CA VAL A 228 -9.29 -6.87 -5.50
C VAL A 228 -9.54 -7.24 -6.96
N HIS A 229 -9.60 -6.27 -7.87
CA HIS A 229 -9.75 -6.55 -9.30
C HIS A 229 -8.60 -7.44 -9.84
N THR A 230 -7.34 -7.13 -9.48
CA THR A 230 -6.19 -7.92 -9.91
C THR A 230 -6.28 -9.35 -9.36
N ALA A 231 -6.63 -9.49 -8.08
CA ALA A 231 -6.77 -10.79 -7.42
C ALA A 231 -7.85 -11.68 -8.04
N LEU A 232 -8.96 -11.09 -8.51
CA LEU A 232 -10.09 -11.82 -9.09
C LEU A 232 -10.00 -12.00 -10.60
N SER A 233 -9.09 -11.30 -11.29
CA SER A 233 -8.99 -11.31 -12.75
C SER A 233 -8.68 -12.68 -13.35
N THR A 234 -8.07 -13.58 -12.58
CA THR A 234 -7.65 -14.92 -13.00
C THR A 234 -8.46 -16.05 -12.36
N ASP A 235 -9.42 -15.75 -11.50
CA ASP A 235 -10.35 -16.73 -10.95
C ASP A 235 -11.33 -17.21 -12.02
N SER A 236 -11.55 -18.52 -12.14
CA SER A 236 -12.35 -19.09 -13.23
C SER A 236 -13.81 -18.62 -13.22
N SER A 237 -14.42 -18.48 -12.03
CA SER A 237 -15.81 -18.02 -11.92
C SER A 237 -15.93 -16.53 -12.28
N CYS A 238 -14.93 -15.75 -11.90
CA CYS A 238 -14.85 -14.32 -12.19
C CYS A 238 -14.59 -14.07 -13.69
N ILE A 239 -13.73 -14.87 -14.33
CA ILE A 239 -13.48 -14.81 -15.78
C ILE A 239 -14.80 -14.98 -16.56
N GLU A 240 -15.59 -16.00 -16.23
CA GLU A 240 -16.87 -16.23 -16.91
C GLU A 240 -17.84 -15.07 -16.71
N LYS A 241 -17.93 -14.53 -15.49
CA LYS A 241 -18.76 -13.36 -15.19
C LYS A 241 -18.27 -12.06 -15.84
N ALA A 242 -16.97 -11.96 -16.11
CA ALA A 242 -16.32 -10.81 -16.75
C ALA A 242 -16.29 -10.89 -18.29
N LYS A 243 -16.76 -11.98 -18.90
CA LYS A 243 -16.66 -12.23 -20.34
C LYS A 243 -17.19 -11.06 -21.18
N GLY A 244 -16.34 -10.53 -22.05
CA GLY A 244 -16.67 -9.40 -22.92
C GLY A 244 -16.77 -8.05 -22.21
N ARG A 245 -16.32 -7.95 -20.96
CA ARG A 245 -16.27 -6.72 -20.16
C ARG A 245 -14.83 -6.37 -19.79
N GLU A 246 -14.59 -5.10 -19.53
CA GLU A 246 -13.27 -4.60 -19.17
C GLU A 246 -13.40 -3.51 -18.12
N LEU A 247 -12.53 -3.56 -17.11
CA LEU A 247 -12.42 -2.55 -16.06
C LEU A 247 -10.98 -2.03 -16.06
N ARG A 248 -10.83 -0.71 -16.19
CA ARG A 248 -9.55 0.01 -16.08
C ARG A 248 -9.62 1.03 -14.97
N PHE A 249 -8.46 1.34 -14.40
CA PHE A 249 -8.33 2.30 -13.34
C PHE A 249 -7.42 3.45 -13.75
N LEU A 250 -7.89 4.68 -13.54
CA LEU A 250 -7.17 5.92 -13.84
C LEU A 250 -6.92 6.68 -12.54
N ALA A 251 -5.66 6.84 -12.15
CA ALA A 251 -5.30 7.40 -10.85
C ALA A 251 -4.40 8.63 -10.93
N ASN A 252 -3.29 8.52 -11.63
CA ASN A 252 -2.30 9.57 -11.70
C ASN A 252 -2.83 10.75 -12.52
N VAL A 253 -2.48 11.97 -12.11
CA VAL A 253 -2.81 13.20 -12.85
C VAL A 253 -1.92 13.40 -14.08
N ASP A 254 -0.83 12.63 -14.17
CA ASP A 254 0.00 12.53 -15.37
C ASP A 254 -0.87 12.11 -16.58
N PRO A 255 -0.91 12.91 -17.67
CA PRO A 255 -1.70 12.58 -18.85
C PRO A 255 -1.33 11.24 -19.51
N ILE A 256 -0.16 10.65 -19.21
CA ILE A 256 0.18 9.29 -19.64
C ILE A 256 -0.82 8.26 -19.09
N ASP A 257 -1.26 8.41 -17.84
CA ASP A 257 -2.23 7.49 -17.23
C ASP A 257 -3.60 7.61 -17.89
N VAL A 258 -4.00 8.83 -18.29
CA VAL A 258 -5.21 9.06 -19.11
C VAL A 258 -5.08 8.35 -20.46
N ALA A 259 -3.96 8.55 -21.17
CA ALA A 259 -3.74 7.96 -22.48
C ALA A 259 -3.79 6.42 -22.44
N THR A 260 -3.07 5.82 -21.48
CA THR A 260 -3.02 4.37 -21.29
C THR A 260 -4.36 3.79 -20.80
N SER A 261 -5.09 4.53 -19.96
CA SER A 261 -6.42 4.10 -19.50
C SER A 261 -7.47 4.15 -20.60
N LEU A 262 -7.37 5.08 -21.55
CA LEU A 262 -8.38 5.28 -22.61
C LEU A 262 -8.03 4.63 -23.96
N VAL A 263 -6.80 4.15 -24.15
CA VAL A 263 -6.35 3.56 -25.42
C VAL A 263 -7.29 2.43 -25.87
N ASP A 264 -7.69 2.46 -27.15
CA ASP A 264 -8.58 1.48 -27.79
C ASP A 264 -10.00 1.34 -27.20
N LEU A 265 -10.42 2.25 -26.30
CA LEU A 265 -11.80 2.25 -25.80
C LEU A 265 -12.75 2.98 -26.77
N ASP A 266 -13.90 2.36 -27.08
CA ASP A 266 -15.02 3.03 -27.74
C ASP A 266 -15.82 3.85 -26.70
N PRO A 267 -15.89 5.20 -26.83
CA PRO A 267 -16.74 6.03 -25.97
C PRO A 267 -18.19 5.54 -25.87
N GLU A 268 -18.76 4.98 -26.95
CA GLU A 268 -20.15 4.54 -26.99
C GLU A 268 -20.43 3.31 -26.10
N GLU A 269 -19.40 2.53 -25.78
CA GLU A 269 -19.49 1.34 -24.93
C GLU A 269 -18.85 1.54 -23.55
N THR A 270 -18.40 2.76 -23.23
CA THR A 270 -17.63 3.08 -22.02
C THR A 270 -18.46 3.78 -20.94
N LEU A 271 -18.45 3.22 -19.74
CA LEU A 271 -18.95 3.85 -18.51
C LEU A 271 -17.77 4.38 -17.69
N VAL A 272 -17.92 5.56 -17.10
CA VAL A 272 -16.91 6.19 -16.24
C VAL A 272 -17.46 6.28 -14.82
N VAL A 273 -16.69 5.78 -13.85
CA VAL A 273 -17.01 5.83 -12.43
C VAL A 273 -16.05 6.81 -11.76
N VAL A 274 -16.54 7.97 -11.33
CA VAL A 274 -15.71 8.98 -10.64
C VAL A 274 -15.79 8.75 -9.14
N VAL A 275 -14.67 8.37 -8.52
CA VAL A 275 -14.59 8.00 -7.10
C VAL A 275 -13.82 9.06 -6.33
N SER A 276 -14.53 9.88 -5.55
CA SER A 276 -13.92 10.90 -4.69
C SER A 276 -14.86 11.27 -3.56
N LYS A 277 -14.40 11.10 -2.30
CA LYS A 277 -15.17 11.44 -1.09
C LYS A 277 -15.69 12.87 -1.13
N THR A 278 -14.76 13.82 -1.29
CA THR A 278 -15.06 15.26 -1.29
C THR A 278 -15.55 15.77 -2.64
N PHE A 279 -15.30 15.02 -3.72
CA PHE A 279 -15.47 15.44 -5.11
C PHE A 279 -14.65 16.70 -5.47
N THR A 280 -13.55 16.93 -4.75
CA THR A 280 -12.65 18.09 -4.93
C THR A 280 -11.17 17.72 -5.10
N THR A 281 -10.81 16.44 -4.98
CA THR A 281 -9.43 15.94 -5.15
C THR A 281 -8.87 16.41 -6.49
N ALA A 282 -7.75 17.14 -6.47
CA ALA A 282 -7.29 17.89 -7.64
C ALA A 282 -7.00 16.98 -8.84
N GLU A 283 -6.32 15.86 -8.59
CA GLU A 283 -5.94 14.82 -9.54
C GLU A 283 -7.19 14.16 -10.13
N THR A 284 -8.04 13.57 -9.27
CA THR A 284 -9.28 12.89 -9.68
C THR A 284 -10.20 13.81 -10.48
N MET A 285 -10.38 15.06 -10.05
CA MET A 285 -11.29 15.98 -10.72
C MET A 285 -10.72 16.51 -12.04
N LEU A 286 -9.40 16.66 -12.18
CA LEU A 286 -8.79 16.97 -13.47
C LEU A 286 -8.96 15.79 -14.42
N ASN A 287 -8.68 14.56 -13.98
CA ASN A 287 -8.90 13.35 -14.78
C ASN A 287 -10.37 13.20 -15.18
N ALA A 288 -11.31 13.38 -14.25
CA ALA A 288 -12.74 13.31 -14.54
C ALA A 288 -13.16 14.33 -15.61
N ARG A 289 -12.68 15.57 -15.54
CA ARG A 289 -12.93 16.59 -16.59
C ARG A 289 -12.29 16.22 -17.92
N THR A 290 -11.08 15.65 -17.91
CA THR A 290 -10.39 15.19 -19.12
C THR A 290 -11.16 14.05 -19.80
N VAL A 291 -11.59 13.03 -19.04
CA VAL A 291 -12.38 11.90 -19.57
C VAL A 291 -13.78 12.36 -20.00
N ARG A 292 -14.41 13.28 -19.26
CA ARG A 292 -15.66 13.94 -19.68
C ARG A 292 -15.48 14.63 -21.03
N SER A 293 -14.39 15.38 -21.22
CA SER A 293 -14.08 16.05 -22.49
C SER A 293 -13.89 15.03 -23.63
N TRP A 294 -13.22 13.92 -23.37
CA TRP A 294 -13.07 12.83 -24.33
C TRP A 294 -14.43 12.24 -24.74
N LEU A 295 -15.29 11.89 -23.78
CA LEU A 295 -16.66 11.40 -24.03
C LEU A 295 -17.50 12.40 -24.83
N VAL A 296 -17.60 13.64 -24.35
CA VAL A 296 -18.45 14.69 -24.93
C VAL A 296 -17.98 15.07 -26.33
N SER A 297 -16.67 15.07 -26.59
CA SER A 297 -16.14 15.38 -27.94
C SER A 297 -16.64 14.41 -29.02
N LYS A 298 -17.04 13.19 -28.64
CA LYS A 298 -17.53 12.16 -29.57
C LYS A 298 -19.05 11.99 -29.52
N LEU A 299 -19.65 12.10 -28.34
CA LEU A 299 -21.05 11.72 -28.10
C LEU A 299 -21.99 12.89 -27.76
N GLY A 300 -21.43 14.09 -27.60
CA GLY A 300 -22.16 15.28 -27.15
C GLY A 300 -22.48 15.30 -25.65
N GLU A 301 -22.98 16.43 -25.18
CA GLU A 301 -23.19 16.69 -23.73
C GLU A 301 -24.20 15.73 -23.07
N LYS A 302 -25.19 15.23 -23.83
CA LYS A 302 -26.16 14.25 -23.33
C LYS A 302 -25.53 12.94 -22.89
N ALA A 303 -24.29 12.64 -23.31
CA ALA A 303 -23.58 11.44 -22.92
C ALA A 303 -23.26 11.38 -21.42
N VAL A 304 -23.01 12.53 -20.77
CA VAL A 304 -22.59 12.57 -19.35
C VAL A 304 -23.60 11.83 -18.46
N ALA A 305 -24.89 12.08 -18.64
CA ALA A 305 -25.95 11.46 -17.83
C ALA A 305 -26.07 9.94 -18.00
N LYS A 306 -25.55 9.37 -19.10
CA LYS A 306 -25.62 7.92 -19.41
C LYS A 306 -24.30 7.17 -19.26
N HIS A 307 -23.18 7.88 -19.37
CA HIS A 307 -21.83 7.32 -19.39
C HIS A 307 -20.99 7.71 -18.17
N MET A 308 -21.48 8.55 -17.26
CA MET A 308 -20.75 8.92 -16.06
C MET A 308 -21.60 8.73 -14.79
N VAL A 309 -21.01 8.09 -13.79
CA VAL A 309 -21.57 7.91 -12.45
C VAL A 309 -20.56 8.32 -11.40
N ALA A 310 -21.01 8.57 -10.17
CA ALA A 310 -20.15 9.06 -9.10
C ALA A 310 -20.24 8.17 -7.85
N VAL A 311 -19.12 7.99 -7.17
CA VAL A 311 -19.06 7.49 -5.79
C VAL A 311 -18.56 8.63 -4.92
N SER A 312 -19.48 9.26 -4.18
CA SER A 312 -19.20 10.49 -3.42
C SER A 312 -20.26 10.76 -2.38
N THR A 313 -19.91 11.55 -1.37
CA THR A 313 -20.86 12.10 -0.39
C THR A 313 -21.37 13.49 -0.79
N ASN A 314 -20.76 14.13 -1.80
CA ASN A 314 -21.05 15.50 -2.18
C ASN A 314 -21.97 15.59 -3.42
N LEU A 315 -23.26 15.32 -3.22
CA LEU A 315 -24.26 15.32 -4.29
C LEU A 315 -24.39 16.66 -5.02
N LYS A 316 -24.09 17.78 -4.34
CA LYS A 316 -24.09 19.12 -4.95
C LYS A 316 -23.04 19.21 -6.06
N LEU A 317 -21.79 18.88 -5.77
CA LEU A 317 -20.72 18.94 -6.78
C LEU A 317 -20.88 17.88 -7.88
N VAL A 318 -21.46 16.72 -7.56
CA VAL A 318 -21.83 15.71 -8.56
C VAL A 318 -22.82 16.29 -9.58
N LYS A 319 -23.88 16.95 -9.10
CA LYS A 319 -24.85 17.63 -9.96
C LYS A 319 -24.22 18.75 -10.79
N GLU A 320 -23.39 19.60 -10.17
CA GLU A 320 -22.67 20.69 -10.86
C GLU A 320 -21.73 20.17 -11.96
N PHE A 321 -21.16 18.98 -11.79
CA PHE A 321 -20.34 18.32 -12.82
C PHE A 321 -21.17 17.78 -14.00
N GLY A 322 -22.49 17.65 -13.82
CA GLY A 322 -23.44 17.17 -14.82
C GLY A 322 -23.83 15.70 -14.71
N ILE A 323 -23.40 15.01 -13.64
CA ILE A 323 -23.85 13.65 -13.34
C ILE A 323 -25.19 13.74 -12.61
N ASP A 324 -26.14 12.89 -13.01
CA ASP A 324 -27.42 12.75 -12.32
C ASP A 324 -27.18 12.31 -10.87
N PRO A 325 -27.68 13.04 -9.85
CA PRO A 325 -27.57 12.62 -8.45
C PRO A 325 -28.12 11.22 -8.16
N GLU A 326 -29.10 10.74 -8.94
CA GLU A 326 -29.59 9.36 -8.83
C GLU A 326 -28.54 8.32 -9.26
N ASN A 327 -27.55 8.73 -10.05
CA ASN A 327 -26.38 7.93 -10.43
C ASN A 327 -25.18 8.19 -9.51
N ALA A 328 -25.40 8.79 -8.34
CA ALA A 328 -24.43 8.87 -7.27
C ALA A 328 -24.63 7.73 -6.26
N PHE A 329 -23.53 7.11 -5.85
CA PHE A 329 -23.50 6.06 -4.85
C PHE A 329 -22.77 6.61 -3.62
N GLY A 330 -23.53 6.81 -2.56
CA GLY A 330 -23.04 7.40 -1.32
C GLY A 330 -22.14 6.45 -0.54
N PHE A 331 -21.37 7.04 0.36
CA PHE A 331 -20.72 6.35 1.48
C PHE A 331 -20.56 7.37 2.63
N TRP A 332 -19.95 6.98 3.75
CA TRP A 332 -20.00 7.77 4.97
C TRP A 332 -18.62 8.34 5.36
N ASP A 333 -18.64 9.34 6.23
CA ASP A 333 -17.45 10.01 6.74
C ASP A 333 -16.59 9.10 7.62
N TRP A 334 -17.19 8.17 8.36
CA TRP A 334 -16.54 7.11 9.15
C TRP A 334 -15.86 6.02 8.31
N VAL A 335 -15.99 6.07 6.98
CA VAL A 335 -15.19 5.26 6.06
C VAL A 335 -13.93 6.05 5.69
N GLY A 336 -12.80 5.64 6.26
CA GLY A 336 -11.47 6.14 5.89
C GLY A 336 -11.10 5.71 4.48
N GLY A 337 -10.39 6.55 3.73
CA GLY A 337 -10.07 6.28 2.32
C GLY A 337 -9.37 4.94 2.10
N ARG A 338 -8.33 4.65 2.88
CA ARG A 338 -7.58 3.39 2.83
C ARG A 338 -8.36 2.16 3.32
N TYR A 339 -9.52 2.35 3.94
CA TYR A 339 -10.43 1.31 4.44
C TYR A 339 -11.76 1.26 3.65
N SER A 340 -11.79 1.80 2.41
CA SER A 340 -13.04 2.08 1.70
C SER A 340 -13.45 1.04 0.67
N VAL A 341 -12.61 0.03 0.35
CA VAL A 341 -12.87 -0.90 -0.75
C VAL A 341 -14.17 -1.72 -0.58
N CYS A 342 -14.57 -2.03 0.66
CA CYS A 342 -15.84 -2.70 0.95
C CYS A 342 -17.07 -1.78 0.86
N SER A 343 -16.89 -0.47 0.67
CA SER A 343 -17.98 0.47 0.38
C SER A 343 -18.27 0.56 -1.13
N ALA A 344 -19.15 1.49 -1.54
CA ALA A 344 -19.41 1.81 -2.94
C ALA A 344 -18.12 2.08 -3.76
N VAL A 345 -17.04 2.52 -3.11
CA VAL A 345 -15.72 2.77 -3.75
C VAL A 345 -15.21 1.55 -4.51
N GLY A 346 -15.22 0.36 -3.90
CA GLY A 346 -14.80 -0.87 -4.57
C GLY A 346 -15.97 -1.68 -5.10
N ILE A 347 -17.08 -1.74 -4.36
CA ILE A 347 -18.20 -2.63 -4.70
C ILE A 347 -18.87 -2.24 -6.01
N LEU A 348 -18.99 -0.95 -6.33
CA LEU A 348 -19.56 -0.53 -7.62
C LEU A 348 -18.75 -1.00 -8.83
N PRO A 349 -17.45 -0.65 -8.99
CA PRO A 349 -16.67 -1.10 -10.14
C PRO A 349 -16.50 -2.64 -10.18
N LEU A 350 -16.37 -3.30 -9.03
CA LEU A 350 -16.28 -4.76 -8.97
C LEU A 350 -17.59 -5.44 -9.39
N ALA A 351 -18.74 -4.96 -8.94
CA ALA A 351 -20.04 -5.49 -9.35
C ALA A 351 -20.32 -5.25 -10.84
N LEU A 352 -19.88 -4.11 -11.40
CA LEU A 352 -19.97 -3.86 -12.84
C LEU A 352 -19.14 -4.87 -13.65
N GLN A 353 -17.96 -5.26 -13.17
CA GLN A 353 -17.08 -6.21 -13.85
C GLN A 353 -17.49 -7.67 -13.65
N TYR A 354 -17.76 -8.09 -12.42
CA TYR A 354 -17.93 -9.50 -12.03
C TYR A 354 -19.36 -9.86 -11.59
N GLY A 355 -20.27 -8.89 -11.49
CA GLY A 355 -21.60 -9.07 -10.92
C GLY A 355 -21.62 -8.95 -9.40
N PHE A 356 -22.80 -8.66 -8.85
CA PHE A 356 -22.96 -8.40 -7.42
C PHE A 356 -22.69 -9.63 -6.54
N ASP A 357 -23.02 -10.84 -7.00
CA ASP A 357 -22.76 -12.08 -6.24
C ASP A 357 -21.28 -12.23 -5.86
N VAL A 358 -20.36 -11.94 -6.78
CA VAL A 358 -18.92 -12.00 -6.53
C VAL A 358 -18.49 -10.93 -5.53
N ALA A 359 -19.03 -9.72 -5.66
CA ALA A 359 -18.75 -8.63 -4.71
C ALA A 359 -19.28 -8.95 -3.31
N LYS A 360 -20.45 -9.61 -3.23
CA LYS A 360 -21.05 -10.08 -1.98
C LYS A 360 -20.22 -11.16 -1.32
N GLU A 361 -19.74 -12.16 -2.05
CA GLU A 361 -18.84 -13.21 -1.53
C GLU A 361 -17.56 -12.59 -0.93
N PHE A 362 -17.00 -11.57 -1.59
CA PHE A 362 -15.88 -10.80 -1.04
C PHE A 362 -16.22 -10.08 0.27
N LEU A 363 -17.39 -9.45 0.37
CA LEU A 363 -17.85 -8.82 1.62
C LEU A 363 -18.06 -9.85 2.74
N GLU A 364 -18.63 -11.01 2.42
CA GLU A 364 -18.83 -12.12 3.37
C GLU A 364 -17.50 -12.63 3.92
N GLY A 365 -16.47 -12.76 3.07
CA GLY A 365 -15.12 -13.10 3.48
C GLY A 365 -14.54 -12.09 4.47
N ALA A 366 -14.65 -10.80 4.16
CA ALA A 366 -14.15 -9.74 5.04
C ALA A 366 -14.92 -9.68 6.37
N ASN A 367 -16.25 -9.87 6.34
CA ASN A 367 -17.09 -9.96 7.54
C ASN A 367 -16.73 -11.16 8.43
N SER A 368 -16.39 -12.31 7.85
CA SER A 368 -15.98 -13.48 8.63
C SER A 368 -14.74 -13.22 9.49
N MET A 369 -13.82 -12.41 8.98
CA MET A 369 -12.62 -12.00 9.72
C MET A 369 -12.91 -10.87 10.72
N ASP A 370 -13.87 -9.99 10.44
CA ASP A 370 -14.37 -9.02 11.43
C ASP A 370 -14.97 -9.73 12.65
N ASP A 371 -15.80 -10.76 12.44
CA ASP A 371 -16.40 -11.54 13.52
C ASP A 371 -15.32 -12.26 14.34
N HIS A 372 -14.30 -12.85 13.68
CA HIS A 372 -13.14 -13.44 14.35
C HIS A 372 -12.38 -12.41 15.18
N PHE A 373 -12.07 -11.25 14.58
CA PHE A 373 -11.33 -10.17 15.25
C PHE A 373 -12.06 -9.65 16.49
N LYS A 374 -13.38 -9.45 16.38
CA LYS A 374 -14.21 -8.94 17.47
C LYS A 374 -14.30 -9.92 18.64
N THR A 375 -14.41 -11.21 18.38
CA THR A 375 -14.85 -12.19 19.39
C THR A 375 -13.75 -13.12 19.91
N ALA A 376 -12.73 -13.44 19.10
CA ALA A 376 -11.72 -14.42 19.49
C ALA A 376 -10.87 -13.93 20.68
N PRO A 377 -10.48 -14.83 21.62
CA PRO A 377 -9.47 -14.53 22.63
C PRO A 377 -8.15 -14.10 21.98
N PHE A 378 -7.40 -13.18 22.59
CA PHE A 378 -6.20 -12.62 21.96
C PHE A 378 -5.12 -13.65 21.61
N SER A 379 -5.03 -14.75 22.36
CA SER A 379 -4.12 -15.86 22.06
C SER A 379 -4.48 -16.68 20.82
N GLU A 380 -5.71 -16.56 20.33
CA GLU A 380 -6.24 -17.25 19.14
C GLU A 380 -6.66 -16.26 18.03
N ASN A 381 -6.52 -14.96 18.28
CA ASN A 381 -7.00 -13.90 17.39
C ASN A 381 -5.90 -13.52 16.38
N LEU A 382 -6.13 -13.88 15.12
CA LEU A 382 -5.13 -13.79 14.03
C LEU A 382 -4.66 -12.34 13.82
N PRO A 383 -5.55 -11.34 13.61
CA PRO A 383 -5.14 -9.95 13.50
C PRO A 383 -4.37 -9.43 14.72
N VAL A 384 -4.79 -9.83 15.94
CA VAL A 384 -4.13 -9.39 17.18
C VAL A 384 -2.71 -9.94 17.27
N LEU A 385 -2.53 -11.24 17.05
CA LEU A 385 -1.21 -11.86 17.05
C LEU A 385 -0.30 -11.25 15.97
N LEU A 386 -0.80 -11.07 14.75
CA LEU A 386 -0.03 -10.48 13.66
C LEU A 386 0.36 -9.02 13.95
N GLY A 387 -0.55 -8.23 14.55
CA GLY A 387 -0.27 -6.86 15.01
C GLY A 387 0.77 -6.81 16.12
N LEU A 388 0.63 -7.64 17.16
CA LEU A 388 1.57 -7.72 18.27
C LEU A 388 2.98 -8.18 17.84
N LEU A 389 3.06 -9.14 16.91
CA LEU A 389 4.35 -9.56 16.33
C LEU A 389 5.01 -8.43 15.54
N SER A 390 4.23 -7.57 14.89
CA SER A 390 4.75 -6.39 14.20
C SER A 390 5.29 -5.36 15.20
N VAL A 391 4.53 -5.07 16.27
CA VAL A 391 5.01 -4.22 17.38
C VAL A 391 6.27 -4.80 18.03
N TRP A 392 6.34 -6.12 18.24
CA TRP A 392 7.53 -6.81 18.74
C TRP A 392 8.76 -6.53 17.87
N ASN A 393 8.61 -6.75 16.56
CA ASN A 393 9.69 -6.59 15.59
C ASN A 393 10.15 -5.13 15.47
N VAL A 394 9.22 -4.18 15.40
CA VAL A 394 9.53 -2.75 15.23
C VAL A 394 10.06 -2.15 16.52
N SER A 395 9.28 -2.19 17.60
CA SER A 395 9.54 -1.40 18.80
C SER A 395 10.57 -2.00 19.74
N PHE A 396 10.82 -3.32 19.66
CA PHE A 396 11.74 -4.01 20.57
C PHE A 396 12.96 -4.63 19.86
N LEU A 397 12.77 -5.23 18.68
CA LEU A 397 13.89 -5.78 17.90
C LEU A 397 14.50 -4.77 16.90
N GLY A 398 13.86 -3.62 16.68
CA GLY A 398 14.38 -2.53 15.84
C GLY A 398 14.31 -2.82 14.34
N TYR A 399 13.43 -3.72 13.90
CA TYR A 399 13.23 -4.04 12.48
C TYR A 399 12.23 -3.07 11.86
N ALA A 400 12.73 -2.02 11.21
CA ALA A 400 11.92 -0.92 10.70
C ALA A 400 11.17 -1.19 9.38
N ALA A 401 11.37 -2.35 8.75
CA ALA A 401 10.77 -2.69 7.46
C ALA A 401 10.18 -4.09 7.49
N LYS A 402 9.14 -4.31 6.70
CA LYS A 402 8.48 -5.62 6.53
C LYS A 402 8.28 -5.91 5.04
N ALA A 403 8.51 -7.17 4.68
CA ALA A 403 8.25 -7.67 3.33
C ALA A 403 6.93 -8.47 3.31
N ILE A 404 5.98 -8.07 2.46
CA ILE A 404 4.72 -8.78 2.20
C ILE A 404 4.90 -9.58 0.90
N LEU A 405 4.93 -10.91 1.00
CA LEU A 405 5.45 -11.80 -0.03
C LEU A 405 4.37 -12.84 -0.42
N PRO A 406 3.36 -12.45 -1.23
CA PRO A 406 2.35 -13.39 -1.67
C PRO A 406 2.90 -14.34 -2.74
N TYR A 407 2.91 -15.63 -2.48
CA TYR A 407 3.17 -16.70 -3.45
C TYR A 407 1.91 -16.94 -4.29
N CYS A 408 1.46 -15.86 -4.95
CA CYS A 408 0.30 -15.80 -5.80
C CYS A 408 0.38 -14.54 -6.67
N GLN A 409 0.58 -14.69 -7.98
CA GLN A 409 0.70 -13.55 -8.89
C GLN A 409 -0.57 -12.69 -8.95
N ALA A 410 -1.75 -13.27 -8.70
CA ALA A 410 -3.01 -12.52 -8.63
C ALA A 410 -3.00 -11.45 -7.51
N LEU A 411 -2.19 -11.65 -6.46
CA LEU A 411 -2.01 -10.68 -5.38
C LEU A 411 -0.93 -9.61 -5.66
N ALA A 412 -0.50 -9.41 -6.91
CA ALA A 412 0.53 -8.43 -7.27
C ALA A 412 0.25 -6.98 -6.83
N LYS A 413 -1.01 -6.64 -6.55
CA LYS A 413 -1.42 -5.32 -6.06
C LYS A 413 -1.78 -5.29 -4.58
N PHE A 414 -1.62 -6.41 -3.87
CA PHE A 414 -1.87 -6.50 -2.43
C PHE A 414 -0.87 -5.68 -1.61
N ALA A 415 0.44 -5.90 -1.80
CA ALA A 415 1.46 -5.15 -1.06
C ALA A 415 1.36 -3.62 -1.29
N PRO A 416 1.17 -3.10 -2.52
CA PRO A 416 0.88 -1.67 -2.74
C PRO A 416 -0.37 -1.15 -2.02
N HIS A 417 -1.41 -1.98 -1.87
CA HIS A 417 -2.58 -1.59 -1.09
C HIS A 417 -2.25 -1.52 0.41
N ILE A 418 -1.60 -2.54 0.95
CA ILE A 418 -1.22 -2.58 2.39
C ILE A 418 -0.22 -1.48 2.74
N GLN A 419 0.69 -1.10 1.84
CA GLN A 419 1.54 0.08 2.00
C GLN A 419 0.73 1.31 2.41
N GLN A 420 -0.37 1.59 1.72
CA GLN A 420 -1.21 2.70 2.12
C GLN A 420 -1.95 2.41 3.43
N VAL A 421 -2.53 1.23 3.59
CA VAL A 421 -3.31 0.87 4.78
C VAL A 421 -2.48 1.02 6.04
N ASP A 422 -1.25 0.51 6.08
CA ASP A 422 -0.39 0.59 7.27
C ASP A 422 0.34 1.92 7.35
N MET A 423 1.14 2.30 6.35
CA MET A 423 2.05 3.44 6.46
C MET A 423 1.31 4.77 6.64
N GLU A 424 0.15 4.96 5.98
CA GLU A 424 -0.66 6.17 6.16
C GLU A 424 -1.45 6.15 7.50
N SER A 425 -1.75 4.97 8.04
CA SER A 425 -2.38 4.83 9.36
C SER A 425 -1.39 5.06 10.50
N ASN A 426 -0.26 4.36 10.46
CA ASN A 426 0.60 4.17 11.61
C ASN A 426 1.94 4.92 11.52
N GLY A 427 2.25 5.56 10.38
CA GLY A 427 3.41 6.45 10.22
C GLY A 427 3.23 7.77 10.96
N LYS A 428 3.15 7.72 12.30
CA LYS A 428 2.81 8.85 13.18
C LYS A 428 3.95 9.12 14.16
N GLY A 429 4.22 10.40 14.41
CA GLY A 429 5.24 10.85 15.37
C GLY A 429 4.69 11.31 16.72
N VAL A 430 3.37 11.25 16.91
CA VAL A 430 2.68 11.68 18.13
C VAL A 430 1.63 10.65 18.53
N ALA A 431 1.41 10.51 19.83
CA ALA A 431 0.29 9.78 20.41
C ALA A 431 -1.04 10.50 20.14
N ILE A 432 -2.15 9.82 20.43
CA ILE A 432 -3.52 10.32 20.19
C ILE A 432 -3.83 11.63 20.93
N ASP A 433 -3.14 11.92 22.02
CA ASP A 433 -3.25 13.17 22.79
C ASP A 433 -2.29 14.28 22.33
N GLY A 434 -1.50 14.02 21.29
CA GLY A 434 -0.52 14.96 20.73
C GLY A 434 0.88 14.87 21.36
N THR A 435 1.10 13.99 22.34
CA THR A 435 2.43 13.80 22.96
C THR A 435 3.40 13.18 21.95
N PRO A 436 4.60 13.76 21.72
CA PRO A 436 5.61 13.14 20.86
C PRO A 436 6.02 11.75 21.33
N LEU A 437 6.11 10.79 20.40
CA LEU A 437 6.51 9.42 20.73
C LEU A 437 8.03 9.36 21.01
N PRO A 438 8.48 8.70 22.09
CA PRO A 438 9.89 8.47 22.36
C PRO A 438 10.43 7.20 21.65
N PHE A 439 9.65 6.63 20.74
CA PHE A 439 9.94 5.45 19.95
C PHE A 439 9.34 5.58 18.55
N GLU A 440 9.84 4.79 17.60
CA GLU A 440 9.30 4.74 16.24
C GLU A 440 8.03 3.87 16.18
N ALA A 441 7.03 4.33 15.44
CA ALA A 441 5.78 3.62 15.14
C ALA A 441 5.60 3.47 13.62
N GLY A 442 4.86 2.45 13.21
CA GLY A 442 4.71 2.04 11.81
C GLY A 442 5.99 1.41 11.24
N GLU A 443 5.84 0.41 10.37
CA GLU A 443 6.96 -0.07 9.57
C GLU A 443 6.88 0.40 8.12
N MET A 444 8.02 0.29 7.42
CA MET A 444 8.08 0.43 5.98
C MET A 444 7.66 -0.89 5.32
N ASP A 445 6.41 -0.96 4.90
CA ASP A 445 5.91 -2.09 4.13
C ASP A 445 6.38 -2.02 2.67
N PHE A 446 6.85 -3.15 2.15
CA PHE A 446 7.12 -3.34 0.73
C PHE A 446 6.90 -4.80 0.35
N GLY A 447 6.87 -5.11 -0.95
CA GLY A 447 6.69 -6.49 -1.36
C GLY A 447 6.44 -6.66 -2.85
N GLU A 448 6.71 -7.88 -3.31
CA GLU A 448 6.41 -8.38 -4.65
C GLU A 448 5.99 -9.86 -4.51
N PRO A 449 5.16 -10.39 -5.43
CA PRO A 449 4.81 -11.79 -5.41
C PRO A 449 6.04 -12.72 -5.46
N GLY A 450 5.95 -13.85 -4.77
CA GLY A 450 6.83 -14.98 -5.00
C GLY A 450 6.52 -15.64 -6.34
N THR A 451 7.51 -16.07 -7.13
CA THR A 451 8.95 -16.07 -6.85
C THR A 451 9.69 -14.80 -7.31
N ASN A 452 9.01 -13.83 -7.94
CA ASN A 452 9.62 -12.62 -8.50
C ASN A 452 10.51 -11.87 -7.48
N GLY A 453 10.01 -11.69 -6.25
CA GLY A 453 10.77 -11.05 -5.17
C GLY A 453 12.09 -11.76 -4.84
N GLN A 454 12.14 -13.10 -5.00
CA GLN A 454 13.35 -13.90 -4.77
C GLN A 454 14.49 -13.50 -5.71
N HIS A 455 14.12 -13.15 -6.94
CA HIS A 455 15.05 -12.73 -8.00
C HIS A 455 15.25 -11.21 -8.06
N SER A 456 14.82 -10.48 -7.01
CA SER A 456 14.95 -9.03 -6.94
C SER A 456 15.69 -8.60 -5.67
N PHE A 457 15.11 -8.83 -4.48
CA PHE A 457 15.60 -8.25 -3.24
C PHE A 457 15.84 -9.26 -2.11
N TYR A 458 15.59 -10.57 -2.33
CA TYR A 458 15.84 -11.58 -1.30
C TYR A 458 17.33 -11.74 -0.96
N GLN A 459 18.25 -11.36 -1.86
CA GLN A 459 19.67 -11.23 -1.52
C GLN A 459 19.88 -10.35 -0.29
N LEU A 460 19.22 -9.18 -0.25
CA LEU A 460 19.27 -8.28 0.89
C LEU A 460 18.56 -8.89 2.11
N ILE A 461 17.40 -9.51 1.91
CA ILE A 461 16.67 -10.14 3.02
C ILE A 461 17.51 -11.25 3.66
N HIS A 462 18.20 -12.08 2.88
CA HIS A 462 19.00 -13.20 3.39
C HIS A 462 20.32 -12.79 4.02
N GLN A 463 21.12 -11.95 3.34
CA GLN A 463 22.50 -11.66 3.78
C GLN A 463 22.72 -10.20 4.21
N GLY A 464 21.76 -9.31 3.96
CA GLY A 464 21.78 -7.92 4.39
C GLY A 464 20.99 -7.70 5.69
N ARG A 465 20.20 -6.62 5.72
CA ARG A 465 19.38 -6.22 6.88
C ARG A 465 18.38 -7.32 7.25
N THR A 466 18.03 -7.41 8.53
CA THR A 466 16.92 -8.27 8.96
C THR A 466 15.61 -7.57 8.64
N ILE A 467 14.77 -8.23 7.84
CA ILE A 467 13.45 -7.74 7.41
C ILE A 467 12.47 -8.88 7.69
N PRO A 468 11.57 -8.74 8.70
CA PRO A 468 10.45 -9.65 8.89
C PRO A 468 9.65 -9.84 7.60
N CYS A 469 9.24 -11.09 7.34
CA CYS A 469 8.55 -11.46 6.11
C CYS A 469 7.19 -12.10 6.40
N ASP A 470 6.15 -11.62 5.73
CA ASP A 470 4.82 -12.24 5.71
C ASP A 470 4.68 -13.03 4.41
N PHE A 471 4.79 -14.36 4.49
CA PHE A 471 4.58 -15.26 3.37
C PHE A 471 3.09 -15.60 3.27
N ILE A 472 2.47 -15.38 2.11
CA ILE A 472 1.05 -15.69 1.89
C ILE A 472 0.92 -16.66 0.73
N GLY A 473 0.37 -17.85 0.95
CA GLY A 473 0.23 -18.91 -0.03
C GLY A 473 -1.18 -19.46 -0.12
N PHE A 474 -1.45 -20.24 -1.16
CA PHE A 474 -2.73 -20.92 -1.36
C PHE A 474 -2.54 -22.40 -1.66
N LYS A 475 -3.44 -23.25 -1.17
CA LYS A 475 -3.42 -24.70 -1.46
C LYS A 475 -3.73 -25.01 -2.93
N LYS A 476 -4.47 -24.14 -3.62
CA LYS A 476 -4.87 -24.32 -5.02
C LYS A 476 -4.60 -23.07 -5.85
N SER A 477 -4.14 -23.28 -7.08
CA SER A 477 -4.06 -22.23 -8.11
C SER A 477 -5.46 -21.91 -8.67
N GLN A 478 -5.68 -20.65 -9.05
CA GLN A 478 -6.84 -20.24 -9.86
C GLN A 478 -6.76 -20.75 -11.31
N GLN A 479 -5.54 -21.05 -11.79
CA GLN A 479 -5.22 -21.53 -13.14
C GLN A 479 -4.25 -22.71 -13.01
N PRO A 480 -4.72 -23.92 -12.64
CA PRO A 480 -3.86 -25.08 -12.47
C PRO A 480 -3.27 -25.52 -13.81
N VAL A 481 -1.96 -25.75 -13.85
CA VAL A 481 -1.24 -26.24 -15.03
C VAL A 481 -0.45 -27.49 -14.66
N TYR A 482 -0.64 -28.54 -15.45
CA TYR A 482 0.13 -29.79 -15.39
C TYR A 482 0.58 -30.12 -16.81
N ILE A 483 1.88 -30.34 -16.97
CA ILE A 483 2.49 -30.69 -18.27
C ILE A 483 3.03 -32.12 -18.15
N LYS A 484 2.81 -32.92 -19.20
CA LYS A 484 3.38 -34.26 -19.29
C LYS A 484 4.91 -34.16 -19.27
N ASP A 485 5.57 -35.03 -18.49
CA ASP A 485 7.02 -35.11 -18.29
C ASP A 485 7.63 -34.12 -17.27
N GLU A 486 6.84 -33.19 -16.72
CA GLU A 486 7.28 -32.39 -15.56
C GLU A 486 7.09 -33.16 -14.25
N LYS A 487 8.01 -32.95 -13.29
CA LYS A 487 8.02 -33.69 -12.02
C LYS A 487 6.89 -33.29 -11.08
N VAL A 488 6.49 -32.02 -11.13
CA VAL A 488 5.48 -31.41 -10.26
C VAL A 488 4.64 -30.43 -11.08
N ALA A 489 3.43 -30.13 -10.62
CA ALA A 489 2.61 -29.09 -11.22
C ALA A 489 3.27 -27.71 -11.02
N ASN A 490 2.98 -26.74 -11.90
CA ASN A 490 3.53 -25.38 -11.76
C ASN A 490 3.20 -24.75 -10.41
N HIS A 491 2.04 -25.06 -9.83
CA HIS A 491 1.65 -24.57 -8.51
C HIS A 491 2.48 -25.20 -7.38
N ASP A 492 2.83 -26.48 -7.50
CA ASP A 492 3.69 -27.14 -6.51
C ASP A 492 5.13 -26.63 -6.62
N GLU A 493 5.61 -26.30 -7.83
CA GLU A 493 6.90 -25.64 -8.03
C GLU A 493 6.93 -24.24 -7.35
N LEU A 494 5.85 -23.47 -7.47
CA LEU A 494 5.68 -22.21 -6.73
C LEU A 494 5.69 -22.44 -5.22
N MET A 495 4.92 -23.42 -4.74
CA MET A 495 4.75 -23.67 -3.31
C MET A 495 5.98 -24.33 -2.67
N SER A 496 6.82 -25.05 -3.43
CA SER A 496 8.12 -25.55 -2.93
C SER A 496 8.96 -24.40 -2.37
N ASN A 497 8.92 -23.26 -3.04
CA ASN A 497 9.61 -22.06 -2.62
C ASN A 497 8.92 -21.36 -1.44
N PHE A 498 7.58 -21.35 -1.39
CA PHE A 498 6.82 -20.84 -0.23
C PHE A 498 7.22 -21.55 1.06
N PHE A 499 7.45 -22.86 1.02
CA PHE A 499 7.90 -23.63 2.18
C PHE A 499 9.41 -23.48 2.45
N ALA A 500 10.24 -23.45 1.42
CA ALA A 500 11.69 -23.41 1.57
C ALA A 500 12.22 -22.06 2.09
N GLN A 501 11.65 -20.94 1.66
CA GLN A 501 12.20 -19.61 1.96
C GLN A 501 12.09 -19.22 3.46
N PRO A 502 10.96 -19.45 4.17
CA PRO A 502 10.90 -19.25 5.62
C PRO A 502 11.94 -20.07 6.39
N ASP A 503 12.20 -21.32 6.00
CA ASP A 503 13.21 -22.18 6.61
C ASP A 503 14.63 -21.69 6.34
N ALA A 504 14.92 -21.27 5.11
CA ALA A 504 16.23 -20.68 4.77
C ALA A 504 16.51 -19.41 5.61
N LEU A 505 15.49 -18.57 5.81
CA LEU A 505 15.56 -17.37 6.66
C LEU A 505 15.76 -17.70 8.14
N ALA A 506 15.10 -18.73 8.65
CA ALA A 506 15.19 -19.15 10.04
C ALA A 506 16.53 -19.85 10.36
N TYR A 507 16.94 -20.79 9.52
CA TYR A 507 18.07 -21.69 9.79
C TYR A 507 19.41 -21.12 9.33
N GLY A 508 19.43 -20.44 8.19
CA GLY A 508 20.67 -20.04 7.55
C GLY A 508 21.55 -21.24 7.17
N LYS A 509 22.83 -20.95 7.00
CA LYS A 509 23.87 -21.90 6.59
C LYS A 509 25.22 -21.44 7.13
N THR A 510 25.77 -22.23 8.02
CA THR A 510 26.98 -21.91 8.79
C THR A 510 28.26 -22.13 7.98
N PRO A 511 29.37 -21.48 8.36
CA PRO A 511 30.69 -21.77 7.79
C PRO A 511 31.10 -23.25 7.87
N ALA A 512 30.70 -23.96 8.93
CA ALA A 512 31.01 -25.39 9.09
C ALA A 512 30.28 -26.25 8.06
N GLU A 513 28.98 -25.99 7.85
CA GLU A 513 28.17 -26.66 6.81
C GLU A 513 28.76 -26.39 5.41
N LEU A 514 29.17 -25.16 5.12
CA LEU A 514 29.80 -24.81 3.83
C LEU A 514 31.14 -25.52 3.60
N ARG A 515 31.98 -25.63 4.64
CA ARG A 515 33.24 -26.39 4.55
C ARG A 515 32.99 -27.88 4.35
N ALA A 516 31.97 -28.44 5.00
CA ALA A 516 31.57 -29.83 4.79
C ALA A 516 31.11 -30.08 3.34
N GLU A 517 30.49 -29.09 2.71
CA GLU A 517 30.14 -29.08 1.28
C GLU A 517 31.31 -28.77 0.34
N LYS A 518 32.54 -28.68 0.87
CA LYS A 518 33.77 -28.40 0.11
C LYS A 518 33.74 -27.05 -0.61
N VAL A 519 33.06 -26.06 -0.04
CA VAL A 519 33.17 -24.66 -0.50
C VAL A 519 34.61 -24.17 -0.26
N LYS A 520 35.19 -23.52 -1.27
CA LYS A 520 36.53 -22.93 -1.18
C LYS A 520 36.59 -21.91 -0.04
N GLU A 521 37.64 -21.96 0.78
CA GLU A 521 37.71 -21.22 2.05
C GLU A 521 37.53 -19.69 1.89
N ASP A 522 38.06 -19.12 0.82
CA ASP A 522 37.91 -17.68 0.49
C ASP A 522 36.46 -17.29 0.14
N LEU A 523 35.59 -18.25 -0.19
CA LEU A 523 34.17 -18.03 -0.47
C LEU A 523 33.25 -18.36 0.71
N VAL A 524 33.75 -18.95 1.79
CA VAL A 524 32.92 -19.40 2.92
C VAL A 524 32.17 -18.22 3.55
N SER A 525 32.85 -17.09 3.80
CA SER A 525 32.22 -15.89 4.36
C SER A 525 31.13 -15.33 3.43
N HIS A 526 31.36 -15.32 2.12
CA HIS A 526 30.42 -14.84 1.11
C HIS A 526 29.18 -15.73 0.95
N LYS A 527 29.32 -17.04 1.18
CA LYS A 527 28.23 -18.01 1.08
C LYS A 527 27.57 -18.32 2.43
N THR A 528 28.00 -17.66 3.50
CA THR A 528 27.38 -17.81 4.84
C THR A 528 26.01 -17.14 4.88
N PHE A 529 25.02 -17.84 5.43
CA PHE A 529 23.70 -17.31 5.73
C PHE A 529 23.54 -17.32 7.24
N LEU A 530 23.40 -16.15 7.86
CA LEU A 530 23.36 -16.07 9.33
C LEU A 530 22.08 -16.64 9.94
N GLY A 531 21.00 -16.80 9.14
CA GLY A 531 19.70 -17.23 9.65
C GLY A 531 19.10 -16.23 10.65
N ASN A 532 18.25 -16.73 11.55
CA ASN A 532 17.58 -15.97 12.61
C ASN A 532 16.70 -14.81 12.10
N LYS A 533 16.20 -14.89 10.86
CA LYS A 533 15.37 -13.85 10.26
C LYS A 533 13.89 -14.22 10.40
N PRO A 534 13.08 -13.36 11.06
CA PRO A 534 11.73 -13.73 11.43
C PRO A 534 10.80 -13.77 10.22
N SER A 535 9.85 -14.69 10.22
CA SER A 535 8.79 -14.76 9.23
C SER A 535 7.49 -15.29 9.82
N VAL A 536 6.39 -15.03 9.12
CA VAL A 536 5.12 -15.75 9.30
C VAL A 536 4.70 -16.38 7.98
N SER A 537 3.93 -17.46 8.06
CA SER A 537 3.31 -18.12 6.91
C SER A 537 1.80 -18.17 7.08
N LEU A 538 1.08 -17.59 6.11
CA LEU A 538 -0.36 -17.64 5.97
C LEU A 538 -0.69 -18.55 4.79
N LEU A 539 -1.36 -19.68 5.02
CA LEU A 539 -1.79 -20.59 3.97
C LEU A 539 -3.32 -20.66 3.93
N LEU A 540 -3.90 -20.26 2.80
CA LEU A 540 -5.34 -20.23 2.56
C LEU A 540 -5.78 -21.31 1.55
N PRO A 541 -7.06 -21.64 1.43
CA PRO A 541 -7.50 -22.73 0.54
C PRO A 541 -7.30 -22.42 -0.95
N VAL A 542 -7.75 -21.24 -1.39
CA VAL A 542 -7.68 -20.75 -2.77
C VAL A 542 -7.87 -19.23 -2.76
N CYS A 543 -7.32 -18.52 -3.74
CA CYS A 543 -7.50 -17.07 -3.89
C CYS A 543 -8.90 -16.77 -4.50
N SER A 544 -9.98 -17.04 -3.75
CA SER A 544 -11.36 -16.73 -4.14
C SER A 544 -11.78 -15.33 -3.67
N PRO A 545 -12.93 -14.78 -4.13
CA PRO A 545 -13.49 -13.55 -3.57
C PRO A 545 -13.58 -13.59 -2.04
N TYR A 546 -14.06 -14.69 -1.47
CA TYR A 546 -14.11 -14.88 -0.02
C TYR A 546 -12.73 -14.76 0.65
N SER A 547 -11.73 -15.52 0.20
CA SER A 547 -10.38 -15.50 0.78
C SER A 547 -9.70 -14.14 0.63
N VAL A 548 -9.93 -13.44 -0.49
CA VAL A 548 -9.43 -12.07 -0.70
C VAL A 548 -10.06 -11.10 0.30
N GLY A 549 -11.36 -11.26 0.59
CA GLY A 549 -12.04 -10.50 1.63
C GLY A 549 -11.47 -10.76 3.03
N GLN A 550 -11.23 -12.04 3.36
CA GLN A 550 -10.60 -12.43 4.62
C GLN A 550 -9.20 -11.80 4.77
N LEU A 551 -8.37 -11.88 3.73
CA LEU A 551 -7.02 -11.34 3.74
C LEU A 551 -7.00 -9.82 3.89
N LEU A 552 -7.92 -9.12 3.22
CA LEU A 552 -8.11 -7.68 3.39
C LEU A 552 -8.40 -7.33 4.86
N SER A 553 -9.47 -7.92 5.42
CA SER A 553 -9.90 -7.62 6.79
C SER A 553 -8.85 -8.01 7.83
N LEU A 554 -8.12 -9.11 7.61
CA LEU A 554 -7.00 -9.52 8.45
C LEU A 554 -5.95 -8.41 8.57
N TYR A 555 -5.56 -7.78 7.47
CA TYR A 555 -4.56 -6.72 7.46
C TYR A 555 -5.11 -5.38 7.93
N GLU A 556 -6.36 -5.02 7.61
CA GLU A 556 -7.01 -3.83 8.16
C GLU A 556 -7.02 -3.85 9.69
N HIS A 557 -7.41 -4.99 10.29
CA HIS A 557 -7.45 -5.16 11.74
C HIS A 557 -6.07 -5.27 12.37
N ARG A 558 -5.12 -5.92 11.69
CA ARG A 558 -3.72 -5.94 12.13
C ARG A 558 -3.17 -4.52 12.27
N VAL A 559 -3.43 -3.65 11.30
CA VAL A 559 -3.01 -2.24 11.34
C VAL A 559 -3.68 -1.49 12.49
N ALA A 560 -4.97 -1.72 12.72
CA ALA A 560 -5.70 -1.13 13.85
C ALA A 560 -5.10 -1.57 15.20
N VAL A 561 -4.79 -2.87 15.36
CA VAL A 561 -4.15 -3.40 16.57
C VAL A 561 -2.83 -2.68 16.83
N GLN A 562 -1.98 -2.52 15.82
CA GLN A 562 -0.69 -1.83 15.99
C GLN A 562 -0.88 -0.40 16.50
N GLY A 563 -1.76 0.38 15.88
CA GLY A 563 -2.03 1.74 16.33
C GLY A 563 -2.63 1.83 17.71
N PHE A 564 -3.54 0.90 18.04
CA PHE A 564 -4.12 0.78 19.38
C PHE A 564 -3.06 0.47 20.44
N ILE A 565 -2.08 -0.38 20.14
CA ILE A 565 -0.97 -0.68 21.05
C ILE A 565 -0.06 0.54 21.20
N TRP A 566 0.35 1.18 20.11
CA TRP A 566 1.20 2.37 20.16
C TRP A 566 0.51 3.60 20.77
N GLY A 567 -0.82 3.60 20.87
CA GLY A 567 -1.59 4.73 21.37
C GLY A 567 -1.63 5.90 20.40
N ILE A 568 -1.56 5.62 19.10
CA ILE A 568 -1.62 6.61 18.01
C ILE A 568 -3.00 6.60 17.35
N ASN A 569 -3.33 7.64 16.60
CA ASN A 569 -4.53 7.65 15.77
C ASN A 569 -4.24 7.01 14.40
N SER A 570 -4.72 5.78 14.17
CA SER A 570 -4.58 5.09 12.87
C SER A 570 -5.49 5.63 11.77
N PHE A 571 -6.35 6.60 12.05
CA PHE A 571 -7.49 6.93 11.18
C PHE A 571 -7.46 8.35 10.61
N ASP A 572 -6.53 9.19 11.08
CA ASP A 572 -6.22 10.49 10.45
C ASP A 572 -5.02 10.39 9.48
N GLN A 573 -4.71 11.50 8.78
CA GLN A 573 -3.57 11.60 7.87
C GLN A 573 -3.04 13.04 7.70
N TRP A 574 -2.86 13.80 8.78
CA TRP A 574 -2.46 15.22 8.70
C TRP A 574 -1.16 15.49 7.93
N GLY A 575 -0.26 14.51 7.88
CA GLY A 575 1.04 14.63 7.18
C GLY A 575 0.95 14.90 5.68
N VAL A 576 -0.20 14.68 5.03
CA VAL A 576 -0.35 14.88 3.57
C VAL A 576 -0.71 16.32 3.18
N GLU A 577 -1.09 17.17 4.13
CA GLU A 577 -1.68 18.50 3.83
C GLU A 577 -0.65 19.54 3.40
N LEU A 578 0.55 19.55 3.98
CA LEU A 578 1.59 20.53 3.65
C LEU A 578 1.97 20.50 2.17
N GLY A 579 2.11 19.29 1.60
CA GLY A 579 2.39 19.12 0.18
C GLY A 579 1.31 19.70 -0.72
N LYS A 580 0.02 19.50 -0.37
CA LYS A 580 -1.13 20.03 -1.13
C LYS A 580 -1.17 21.56 -1.13
N VAL A 581 -0.90 22.19 0.01
CA VAL A 581 -0.85 23.65 0.14
C VAL A 581 0.27 24.22 -0.73
N LEU A 582 1.47 23.65 -0.64
CA LEU A 582 2.63 24.10 -1.44
C LEU A 582 2.41 23.87 -2.94
N ALA A 583 1.84 22.74 -3.35
CA ALA A 583 1.52 22.45 -4.74
C ALA A 583 0.48 23.44 -5.31
N THR A 584 -0.51 23.86 -4.51
CA THR A 584 -1.50 24.87 -4.91
C THR A 584 -0.83 26.22 -5.21
N LYS A 585 0.13 26.63 -4.37
CA LYS A 585 0.96 27.83 -4.61
C LYS A 585 1.74 27.72 -5.92
N VAL A 586 2.43 26.59 -6.14
CA VAL A 586 3.18 26.32 -7.38
C VAL A 586 2.26 26.37 -8.60
N ARG A 587 1.10 25.71 -8.55
CA ARG A 587 0.10 25.69 -9.63
C ARG A 587 -0.35 27.10 -10.02
N ARG A 588 -0.64 27.96 -9.04
CA ARG A 588 -1.03 29.36 -9.28
C ARG A 588 0.07 30.12 -10.02
N VAL A 589 1.33 29.97 -9.60
CA VAL A 589 2.47 30.63 -10.23
C VAL A 589 2.70 30.10 -11.64
N LEU A 590 2.68 28.78 -11.85
CA LEU A 590 2.79 28.18 -13.18
C LEU A 590 1.68 28.69 -14.11
N ALA A 591 0.43 28.72 -13.64
CA ALA A 591 -0.69 29.24 -14.41
C ALA A 591 -0.52 30.72 -14.76
N GLY A 592 -0.04 31.55 -13.82
CA GLY A 592 0.24 32.96 -14.05
C GLY A 592 1.36 33.18 -15.07
N LYS A 593 2.49 32.46 -14.96
CA LYS A 593 3.62 32.61 -15.87
C LYS A 593 3.33 32.09 -17.28
N ARG A 594 2.53 31.03 -17.41
CA ARG A 594 2.06 30.52 -18.72
C ARG A 594 0.96 31.37 -19.37
N LYS A 595 0.30 32.24 -18.61
CA LYS A 595 -0.71 33.19 -19.12
C LYS A 595 -0.11 34.51 -19.65
N LEU A 596 1.22 34.71 -19.56
CA LEU A 596 1.87 35.90 -20.10
C LEU A 596 1.86 35.89 -21.64
N ASP A 597 0.93 36.70 -22.17
CA ASP A 597 0.77 37.36 -23.48
C ASP A 597 1.01 36.61 -24.81
N PRO A 598 -0.01 36.41 -25.67
CA PRO A 598 0.16 35.97 -27.06
C PRO A 598 1.00 36.93 -27.93
N GLU A 599 1.23 38.19 -27.52
CA GLU A 599 2.18 39.09 -28.21
C GLU A 599 3.65 38.86 -27.81
N SER A 600 3.92 38.06 -26.76
CA SER A 600 5.29 37.75 -26.30
C SER A 600 5.87 36.45 -26.86
N VAL A 601 5.20 35.86 -27.85
CA VAL A 601 5.66 34.66 -28.56
C VAL A 601 6.88 35.02 -29.42
N GLY A 602 8.08 34.90 -28.84
CA GLY A 602 9.35 35.14 -29.53
C GLY A 602 10.47 35.69 -28.65
N GLU A 603 10.17 36.23 -27.47
CA GLU A 603 11.21 36.68 -26.54
C GLU A 603 11.70 35.52 -25.66
N LYS A 604 12.92 35.04 -25.92
CA LYS A 604 13.66 34.18 -24.99
C LYS A 604 13.90 34.96 -23.70
N LYS A 605 13.03 34.82 -22.70
CA LYS A 605 13.34 35.28 -21.34
C LYS A 605 14.43 34.39 -20.78
N ASP A 606 15.57 35.00 -20.45
CA ASP A 606 16.67 34.31 -19.76
C ASP A 606 16.10 33.63 -18.50
N PRO A 607 16.31 32.32 -18.31
CA PRO A 607 15.91 31.61 -17.09
C PRO A 607 16.41 32.28 -15.80
N ASN A 608 17.54 33.02 -15.87
CA ASN A 608 18.08 33.79 -14.75
C ASN A 608 17.31 35.09 -14.46
N GLN A 609 16.45 35.56 -15.37
CA GLN A 609 15.61 36.75 -15.18
C GLN A 609 14.23 36.46 -14.60
N MET A 610 13.77 35.20 -14.58
CA MET A 610 12.58 34.82 -13.82
C MET A 610 12.89 34.79 -12.32
N ASN A 611 12.78 35.94 -11.66
CA ASN A 611 12.93 36.03 -10.20
C ASN A 611 11.71 35.46 -9.48
N LEU A 612 11.65 34.13 -9.39
CA LEU A 612 10.63 33.40 -8.64
C LEU A 612 10.89 33.39 -7.11
N GLN A 613 12.01 33.93 -6.63
CA GLN A 613 12.24 34.08 -5.20
C GLN A 613 11.30 35.11 -4.58
N ASN A 614 10.93 36.15 -5.34
CA ASN A 614 9.94 37.15 -4.92
C ASN A 614 8.53 36.55 -4.73
N GLU A 615 8.26 35.37 -5.29
CA GLU A 615 7.02 34.62 -5.08
C GLU A 615 7.09 33.76 -3.79
N GLY A 616 8.16 33.87 -3.00
CA GLY A 616 8.40 33.13 -1.76
C GLY A 616 8.80 31.68 -1.98
N PHE A 617 9.52 31.37 -3.05
CA PHE A 617 10.20 30.09 -3.24
C PHE A 617 11.66 30.19 -2.79
N ASN A 618 12.20 29.12 -2.22
CA ASN A 618 13.63 29.05 -1.93
C ASN A 618 14.45 29.07 -3.24
N ARG A 619 15.76 29.36 -3.13
CA ARG A 619 16.66 29.50 -4.30
C ARG A 619 16.69 28.27 -5.20
N SER A 620 16.66 27.07 -4.62
CA SER A 620 16.71 25.82 -5.38
C SER A 620 15.44 25.64 -6.21
N THR A 621 14.28 25.73 -5.57
CA THR A 621 12.96 25.63 -6.22
C THR A 621 12.78 26.72 -7.27
N ALA A 622 13.17 27.96 -6.99
CA ALA A 622 13.11 29.06 -7.94
C ALA A 622 13.93 28.76 -9.21
N ARG A 623 15.19 28.33 -9.09
CA ARG A 623 16.02 27.97 -10.26
C ARG A 623 15.42 26.82 -11.06
N LEU A 624 14.96 25.76 -10.40
CA LEU A 624 14.36 24.59 -11.06
C LEU A 624 13.08 24.96 -11.80
N MET A 625 12.20 25.76 -11.18
CA MET A 625 10.97 26.21 -11.82
C MET A 625 11.25 27.16 -13.00
N SER A 626 12.23 28.06 -12.88
CA SER A 626 12.63 28.92 -14.01
C SER A 626 13.16 28.09 -15.17
N TRP A 627 13.95 27.05 -14.90
CA TRP A 627 14.42 26.13 -15.94
C TRP A 627 13.26 25.36 -16.60
N TYR A 628 12.32 24.83 -15.81
CA TYR A 628 11.10 24.16 -16.30
C TYR A 628 10.22 25.07 -17.17
N LEU A 629 10.06 26.35 -16.79
CA LEU A 629 9.27 27.31 -17.56
C LEU A 629 9.97 27.77 -18.83
N ALA A 630 11.30 27.76 -18.87
CA ALA A 630 12.06 28.14 -20.05
C ALA A 630 11.97 27.11 -21.18
N SER A 631 11.84 25.82 -20.86
CA SER A 631 11.75 24.74 -21.87
C SER A 631 10.47 24.73 -22.69
N ASP A 632 9.41 25.40 -22.24
CA ASP A 632 8.12 25.50 -22.96
C ASP A 632 8.04 26.69 -23.93
N LEU A 633 9.04 27.59 -23.94
CA LEU A 633 9.07 28.79 -24.79
C LEU A 633 9.73 28.56 -26.15
N ASP A 634 10.18 27.34 -26.46
CA ASP A 634 10.70 27.00 -27.79
C ASP A 634 9.53 26.77 -28.77
N SER A 635 9.36 27.76 -29.65
CA SER A 635 8.26 27.94 -30.58
C SER A 635 8.19 26.83 -31.64
N LYS A 636 7.34 25.82 -31.39
CA LYS A 636 6.66 24.95 -32.39
C LYS A 636 5.64 23.98 -31.76
N SER A 637 5.70 23.76 -30.43
CA SER A 637 4.79 22.85 -29.71
C SER A 637 3.49 23.49 -29.22
N SER A 638 3.44 24.82 -29.09
CA SER A 638 2.31 25.56 -28.49
C SER A 638 1.01 25.47 -29.30
N HIS A 639 1.08 25.26 -30.62
CA HIS A 639 -0.10 25.01 -31.45
C HIS A 639 -0.66 23.58 -31.31
N ARG A 640 0.15 22.58 -30.92
CA ARG A 640 -0.34 21.20 -30.67
C ARG A 640 -1.09 21.08 -29.34
N ASN A 641 -0.69 21.85 -28.31
CA ASN A 641 -1.33 21.75 -26.99
C ASN A 641 -2.78 22.28 -26.93
N ARG A 642 -3.22 23.12 -27.88
CA ARG A 642 -4.64 23.51 -27.98
C ARG A 642 -5.52 22.49 -28.73
N GLN A 643 -4.91 21.62 -29.55
CA GLN A 643 -5.61 20.53 -30.24
C GLN A 643 -5.47 19.17 -29.52
N GLY A 644 -4.77 19.14 -28.39
CA GLY A 644 -4.26 17.92 -27.73
C GLY A 644 -5.29 16.84 -27.42
N ILE A 645 -6.53 17.20 -27.09
CA ILE A 645 -7.57 16.20 -26.81
C ILE A 645 -8.05 15.55 -28.12
N CYS A 646 -8.25 16.31 -29.21
CA CYS A 646 -8.55 15.68 -30.49
C CYS A 646 -7.34 14.90 -31.04
N SER A 647 -6.12 15.44 -30.94
CA SER A 647 -4.93 14.81 -31.52
C SER A 647 -4.39 13.60 -30.74
N MET A 648 -4.57 13.53 -29.41
CA MET A 648 -4.23 12.32 -28.64
C MET A 648 -5.12 11.12 -29.01
N PHE A 649 -6.35 11.39 -29.48
CA PHE A 649 -7.35 10.36 -29.77
C PHE A 649 -7.73 10.29 -31.27
N SER A 650 -7.03 11.01 -32.17
CA SER A 650 -7.30 11.01 -33.61
C SER A 650 -6.39 10.10 -34.44
N SER A 651 -5.54 9.27 -33.83
CA SER A 651 -4.76 8.27 -34.57
C SER A 651 -5.56 7.00 -34.90
N ASN A 652 -6.78 7.17 -35.41
CA ASN A 652 -7.50 6.15 -36.19
C ASN A 652 -7.79 6.77 -37.55
N GLY A 653 -6.76 6.78 -38.38
CA GLY A 653 -6.77 7.30 -39.74
C GLY A 653 -5.70 6.62 -40.57
N ILE A 654 -5.75 5.28 -40.68
CA ILE A 654 -5.10 4.59 -41.79
C ILE A 654 -6.06 4.71 -42.97
N SER A 655 -5.82 5.69 -43.83
CA SER A 655 -6.36 5.71 -45.19
C SER A 655 -5.24 6.06 -46.16
N ASN A 656 -4.88 5.06 -46.97
CA ASN A 656 -4.18 5.10 -48.24
C ASN A 656 -2.79 5.77 -48.27
N VAL A 657 -1.76 4.92 -48.16
CA VAL A 657 -0.50 5.13 -48.87
C VAL A 657 -0.27 3.92 -49.78
N ASP A 658 -0.16 4.23 -51.07
CA ASP A 658 0.28 3.46 -52.23
C ASP A 658 0.31 1.92 -52.19
N THR A 659 -0.54 1.37 -53.06
CA THR A 659 -0.41 0.06 -53.67
C THR A 659 0.84 -0.02 -54.56
N SER A 660 1.98 -0.48 -54.02
CA SER A 660 3.09 -1.02 -54.83
C SER A 660 4.01 -1.94 -54.02
N ALA A 661 3.49 -3.05 -53.48
CA ALA A 661 4.34 -4.12 -52.92
C ALA A 661 3.58 -5.45 -52.73
N ARG A 662 2.79 -5.86 -53.72
CA ARG A 662 2.22 -7.21 -53.79
C ARG A 662 2.45 -7.77 -55.19
N ASP A 663 3.72 -8.03 -55.50
CA ASP A 663 4.15 -8.90 -56.60
C ASP A 663 5.66 -9.19 -56.42
N ALA A 664 6.01 -10.02 -55.44
CA ALA A 664 7.31 -10.72 -55.38
C ALA A 664 7.37 -11.71 -54.20
N MET A 665 6.45 -12.67 -54.14
CA MET A 665 6.69 -13.92 -53.40
C MET A 665 6.03 -15.08 -54.15
N LYS A 666 6.66 -15.45 -55.27
CA LYS A 666 6.56 -16.77 -55.91
C LYS A 666 7.69 -16.87 -56.94
N ALA A 667 8.43 -17.99 -56.85
CA ALA A 667 9.50 -18.46 -57.74
C ALA A 667 10.92 -17.95 -57.47
N GLY A 668 11.85 -18.90 -57.32
CA GLY A 668 13.29 -18.63 -57.44
C GLY A 668 14.20 -19.54 -56.61
N ALA A 669 14.17 -20.85 -56.87
CA ALA A 669 15.28 -21.73 -56.52
C ALA A 669 16.42 -21.59 -57.55
N MET A 670 17.64 -21.89 -57.10
CA MET A 670 18.82 -22.37 -57.86
C MET A 670 19.87 -21.39 -58.44
N LEU A 671 21.14 -21.71 -58.05
CA LEU A 671 22.46 -21.53 -58.71
C LEU A 671 23.22 -20.19 -58.46
N ARG A 672 24.32 -20.23 -57.67
CA ARG A 672 25.77 -20.33 -58.05
C ARG A 672 26.25 -19.06 -58.78
N GLU A 673 27.30 -18.33 -58.39
CA GLU A 673 28.69 -18.71 -58.09
C GLU A 673 29.48 -17.49 -57.55
N GLY A 674 30.54 -17.73 -56.76
CA GLY A 674 31.81 -16.97 -56.80
C GLY A 674 32.11 -15.90 -55.74
N GLY A 675 33.14 -16.16 -54.90
CA GLY A 675 34.04 -15.11 -54.38
C GLY A 675 34.30 -15.07 -52.86
N GLU A 676 35.30 -15.85 -52.42
CA GLU A 676 36.38 -15.58 -51.42
C GLU A 676 36.38 -14.25 -50.63
N GLU A 677 36.92 -14.07 -49.42
CA GLU A 677 37.63 -14.86 -48.41
C GLU A 677 37.72 -13.92 -47.17
N HIS A 678 37.57 -14.45 -45.94
CA HIS A 678 38.50 -14.25 -44.83
C HIS A 678 37.98 -14.99 -43.57
N GLY A 679 38.89 -15.79 -43.01
CA GLY A 679 38.59 -16.93 -42.15
C GLY A 679 38.42 -16.66 -40.65
N PRO A 680 38.25 -17.75 -39.87
CA PRO A 680 37.66 -17.76 -38.53
C PRO A 680 38.66 -18.08 -37.40
N LEU A 681 38.26 -17.86 -36.14
CA LEU A 681 38.96 -18.34 -34.95
C LEU A 681 38.22 -19.56 -34.34
N GLN A 682 38.91 -20.70 -34.35
CA GLN A 682 38.62 -21.97 -33.68
C GLN A 682 38.98 -21.95 -32.18
N TRP A 683 38.25 -22.74 -31.37
CA TRP A 683 38.74 -23.87 -30.53
C TRP A 683 37.58 -24.38 -29.65
N LEU A 684 36.95 -25.56 -29.81
CA LEU A 684 37.36 -26.98 -29.64
C LEU A 684 37.72 -27.46 -28.22
N ALA A 685 36.76 -28.16 -27.61
CA ALA A 685 36.76 -29.55 -27.11
C ALA A 685 37.88 -30.13 -26.21
N GLY A 686 37.44 -30.94 -25.23
CA GLY A 686 38.14 -32.13 -24.76
C GLY A 686 37.88 -32.49 -23.29
N ASN A 687 37.11 -33.53 -22.96
CA ASN A 687 37.57 -34.93 -22.92
C ASN A 687 36.57 -35.86 -22.22
N LYS A 688 36.43 -37.07 -22.79
CA LYS A 688 35.80 -38.27 -22.21
C LYS A 688 36.88 -39.19 -21.61
N THR A 689 36.45 -40.06 -20.69
CA THR A 689 36.85 -41.45 -20.35
C THR A 689 36.75 -41.63 -18.81
N ALA A 690 36.33 -42.75 -18.19
CA ALA A 690 36.23 -44.16 -18.58
C ALA A 690 35.13 -44.90 -17.77
N ALA A 691 34.93 -46.18 -18.10
CA ALA A 691 33.83 -47.09 -17.78
C ALA A 691 33.96 -47.94 -16.49
N ALA A 692 32.85 -48.58 -16.05
CA ALA A 692 32.73 -49.93 -15.46
C ALA A 692 31.31 -50.13 -14.83
N THR A 693 30.39 -50.87 -15.48
CA THR A 693 29.95 -52.29 -15.22
C THR A 693 29.05 -52.54 -13.99
N ALA A 694 27.85 -53.09 -14.24
CA ALA A 694 27.06 -54.09 -13.47
C ALA A 694 25.55 -53.84 -13.72
N GLU A 695 24.92 -54.54 -14.66
CA GLU A 695 24.13 -55.78 -14.47
C GLU A 695 22.69 -55.56 -13.98
N ALA A 696 21.75 -55.94 -14.86
CA ALA A 696 20.31 -56.05 -14.62
C ALA A 696 19.96 -57.41 -13.98
N PRO A 697 18.69 -57.59 -13.57
CA PRO A 697 17.97 -58.76 -14.04
C PRO A 697 16.64 -58.41 -14.73
N ALA A 698 16.30 -59.32 -15.64
CA ALA A 698 15.25 -59.25 -16.64
C ALA A 698 13.95 -59.96 -16.24
N GLY A 699 12.92 -59.73 -17.05
CA GLY A 699 11.75 -60.61 -17.25
C GLY A 699 10.42 -59.88 -17.01
N ILE A 700 9.40 -59.90 -17.87
CA ILE A 700 8.94 -60.71 -19.02
C ILE A 700 7.91 -59.78 -19.75
N LYS A 701 8.03 -59.46 -21.06
CA LYS A 701 7.28 -60.03 -22.23
C LYS A 701 5.73 -60.05 -22.06
N GLU A 702 4.83 -59.74 -22.99
CA GLU A 702 4.83 -59.54 -24.45
C GLU A 702 3.42 -59.02 -24.88
N GLN A 703 3.37 -58.09 -25.84
CA GLN A 703 2.36 -57.80 -26.91
C GLN A 703 0.83 -58.01 -26.72
N LEU A 704 0.02 -57.05 -27.22
CA LEU A 704 -0.76 -57.15 -28.50
C LEU A 704 -1.79 -56.00 -28.69
N ARG A 705 -1.73 -55.39 -29.90
CA ARG A 705 -2.83 -54.88 -30.76
C ARG A 705 -4.02 -54.12 -30.14
N MET A 706 -4.08 -52.80 -30.36
CA MET A 706 -4.93 -52.13 -31.37
C MET A 706 -4.60 -50.64 -31.43
#